data_AF-A0A926VE35-F1
#
_entry.id   AF-A0A926VE35-F1
#
_cell.length_a   1.000
_cell.length_b   1.000
_cell.length_c   1.000
_cell.angle_alpha   90.00
_cell.angle_beta   90.00
_cell.angle_gamma   90.00
#
_symmetry.space_group_name_H-M   'P 1'
#
loop_
_entity.id
_entity.type
_entity.pdbx_description
1 polymer ?
#
loop_
_entity_poly.entity_id
_entity_poly.type
_entity_poly.pdbx_seq_one_letter_code
_entity_poly.pdbx_strand_id
1 'polypeptide(L)'
;MLDINGLFDEGFYLAQNPDVAQAVARGGFANGLDHFNRFGKFERRDPSALFDTGFYLELYSDVAAAVNNPQLSAIDHFVNFGQKEGRDPIPEFVNGFYLQSSPDVAAAVAATAAAPDPLTSYQHFVQFGQYENRNPGPDFETGFYLQKYPDVAAAVRPRGLSAIEHYIEFGLEEGRTSDRPDPDEDLSLASGLGNLKGTRSVSDEVGNGDEEDLYGFTLDTTSAVNISLNGLSSDAQLELISDINEDGELDRDDILAESDAAGTNPEVLNLSAVDPGTYYVRVLQASGSTKYTMNVSAAATADPSNRPIPPQPEGFNYYFGRGLVNVRAALAQATGTEVTAAAKLTEEDGRNFGDLNLIDAETAYARGITGKGIVVAVLDEGVSLNHPDLKDNIWKNTREVAGNRIDDDGNGYIDDVNGWDFVANDNDPNPGKEDDTHGTHVAGTIAASRNGTGTTGVAYEAQIMPLRVLGKPGGGKDSQIIAAMNYAINNGAKVINMSLGDDPGTNGPDQNSDYVQVLGLARERGVVVAIAAGNEKAKLNAVQPGEPAFQSAIPFSQDLAASGLAIAVGAVDRNRKVADFSNPVGATGRSYPFISAPGVDVISTVKNRGYETSDGTSMATPHISGVAALLLQANPNLSVQQIQDILTGTANPTGITV
;
A
#
# COMPACT_ATOMS: atom_id res chain seq x y z
N MET A 1 6.73 -23.80 31.11
CA MET A 1 6.29 -23.09 29.89
C MET A 1 4.78 -23.17 29.76
N LEU A 2 4.17 -22.24 29.02
CA LEU A 2 2.73 -22.31 28.74
C LEU A 2 2.43 -23.47 27.80
N ASP A 3 1.39 -24.24 28.12
CA ASP A 3 0.76 -25.17 27.20
C ASP A 3 -0.47 -24.50 26.57
N ILE A 4 -1.19 -25.23 25.70
CA ILE A 4 -2.39 -24.69 25.07
C ILE A 4 -3.46 -24.29 26.09
N ASN A 5 -3.57 -24.97 27.23
CA ASN A 5 -4.57 -24.61 28.25
C ASN A 5 -4.25 -23.27 28.92
N GLY A 6 -2.97 -22.89 28.94
CA GLY A 6 -2.52 -21.60 29.45
C GLY A 6 -2.60 -20.45 28.42
N LEU A 7 -2.86 -20.74 27.14
CA LEU A 7 -2.92 -19.76 26.06
C LEU A 7 -4.28 -19.67 25.38
N PHE A 8 -5.17 -20.62 25.62
CA PHE A 8 -6.48 -20.63 24.99
C PHE A 8 -7.50 -19.82 25.79
N ASP A 9 -8.15 -18.86 25.13
CA ASP A 9 -9.28 -18.12 25.67
C ASP A 9 -10.57 -18.52 24.94
N GLU A 10 -11.46 -19.20 25.66
CA GLU A 10 -12.75 -19.67 25.15
C GLU A 10 -13.66 -18.52 24.69
N GLY A 11 -13.65 -17.39 25.41
CA GLY A 11 -14.48 -16.23 25.09
C GLY A 11 -14.03 -15.56 23.79
N PHE A 12 -12.73 -15.25 23.71
CA PHE A 12 -12.10 -14.73 22.49
C PHE A 12 -12.33 -15.67 21.31
N TYR A 13 -12.01 -16.95 21.48
CA TYR A 13 -12.08 -17.93 20.40
C TYR A 13 -13.48 -18.06 19.83
N LEU A 14 -14.51 -18.12 20.67
CA LEU A 14 -15.90 -18.21 20.19
C LEU A 14 -16.42 -16.88 19.62
N ALA A 15 -15.92 -15.74 20.11
CA ALA A 15 -16.27 -14.43 19.56
C ALA A 15 -15.73 -14.25 18.14
N GLN A 16 -14.47 -14.63 17.92
CA GLN A 16 -13.81 -14.57 16.61
C GLN A 16 -14.29 -15.65 15.64
N ASN A 17 -14.90 -16.73 16.15
CA ASN A 17 -15.36 -17.86 15.36
C ASN A 17 -16.86 -18.14 15.55
N PRO A 18 -17.76 -17.31 14.97
CA PRO A 18 -19.21 -17.46 15.14
C PRO A 18 -19.77 -18.80 14.65
N ASP A 19 -19.12 -19.42 13.67
CA ASP A 19 -19.44 -20.76 13.18
C ASP A 19 -19.20 -21.83 14.27
N VAL A 20 -18.08 -21.73 14.99
CA VAL A 20 -17.74 -22.63 16.11
C VAL A 20 -18.66 -22.39 17.30
N ALA A 21 -18.95 -21.13 17.63
CA ALA A 21 -19.92 -20.79 18.68
C ALA A 21 -21.29 -21.44 18.43
N GLN A 22 -21.76 -21.42 17.18
CA GLN A 22 -23.00 -22.11 16.80
C GLN A 22 -22.87 -23.64 16.90
N ALA A 23 -21.73 -24.21 16.52
CA ALA A 23 -21.49 -25.64 16.61
C ALA A 23 -21.45 -26.13 18.06
N VAL A 24 -20.80 -25.40 18.97
CA VAL A 24 -20.80 -25.66 20.42
C VAL A 24 -22.22 -25.56 20.99
N ALA A 25 -22.96 -24.50 20.65
CA ALA A 25 -24.34 -24.31 21.12
C ALA A 25 -25.30 -25.42 20.68
N ARG A 26 -25.04 -26.06 19.53
CA ARG A 26 -25.80 -27.22 19.02
C ARG A 26 -25.31 -28.56 19.57
N GLY A 27 -24.30 -28.56 20.45
CA GLY A 27 -23.71 -29.76 21.03
C GLY A 27 -22.79 -30.54 20.08
N GLY A 28 -22.27 -29.90 19.04
CA GLY A 28 -21.30 -30.50 18.10
C GLY A 28 -19.90 -30.66 18.71
N PHE A 29 -19.56 -29.82 19.69
CA PHE A 29 -18.30 -29.83 20.44
C PHE A 29 -18.58 -29.60 21.93
N ALA A 30 -17.69 -30.10 22.80
CA ALA A 30 -17.84 -29.91 24.23
C ALA A 30 -17.66 -28.43 24.63
N ASN A 31 -16.75 -27.73 23.96
CA ASN A 31 -16.42 -26.31 24.09
C ASN A 31 -15.55 -25.88 22.90
N GLY A 32 -15.20 -24.60 22.82
CA GLY A 32 -14.29 -24.03 21.84
C GLY A 32 -12.91 -24.69 21.89
N LEU A 33 -12.39 -24.99 23.09
CA LEU A 33 -11.10 -25.69 23.23
C LEU A 33 -11.09 -27.10 22.61
N ASP A 34 -12.20 -27.85 22.70
CA ASP A 34 -12.39 -29.14 22.03
C ASP A 34 -12.37 -28.99 20.51
N HIS A 35 -13.04 -27.95 19.98
CA HIS A 35 -12.94 -27.61 18.57
C HIS A 35 -11.51 -27.24 18.17
N PHE A 36 -10.87 -26.34 18.93
CA PHE A 36 -9.54 -25.84 18.64
C PHE A 36 -8.49 -26.94 18.57
N ASN A 37 -8.47 -27.83 19.56
CA ASN A 37 -7.51 -28.94 19.61
C ASN A 37 -7.68 -29.94 18.46
N ARG A 38 -8.91 -30.10 17.97
CA ARG A 38 -9.23 -31.06 16.91
C ARG A 38 -9.09 -30.47 15.52
N PHE A 39 -9.39 -29.18 15.37
CA PHE A 39 -9.55 -28.49 14.09
C PHE A 39 -8.90 -27.12 14.10
N GLY A 40 -9.31 -26.23 15.01
CA GLY A 40 -8.95 -24.81 14.96
C GLY A 40 -7.45 -24.52 14.87
N LYS A 41 -6.61 -25.27 15.60
CA LYS A 41 -5.16 -25.11 15.55
C LYS A 41 -4.54 -25.44 14.19
N PHE A 42 -5.21 -26.26 13.38
CA PHE A 42 -4.81 -26.60 12.02
C PHE A 42 -5.48 -25.71 10.96
N GLU A 43 -6.53 -24.98 11.34
CA GLU A 43 -7.27 -24.04 10.49
C GLU A 43 -6.74 -22.60 10.58
N ARG A 44 -5.54 -22.42 11.15
CA ARG A 44 -4.91 -21.11 11.41
C ARG A 44 -5.81 -20.14 12.21
N ARG A 45 -6.68 -20.66 13.07
CA ARG A 45 -7.48 -19.83 13.98
C ARG A 45 -6.66 -19.49 15.21
N ASP A 46 -6.81 -18.28 15.72
CA ASP A 46 -6.05 -17.83 16.89
C ASP A 46 -6.65 -18.35 18.20
N PRO A 47 -5.85 -18.93 19.10
CA PRO A 47 -6.36 -19.48 20.37
C PRO A 47 -6.74 -18.40 21.40
N SER A 48 -6.18 -17.19 21.29
CA SER A 48 -6.45 -16.04 22.15
C SER A 48 -5.89 -14.77 21.48
N ALA A 49 -6.23 -13.60 22.03
CA ALA A 49 -5.62 -12.32 21.66
C ALA A 49 -4.08 -12.30 21.84
N LEU A 50 -3.53 -13.24 22.61
CA LEU A 50 -2.10 -13.27 22.92
C LEU A 50 -1.29 -14.13 21.94
N PHE A 51 -1.91 -14.75 20.93
CA PHE A 51 -1.19 -15.50 19.91
C PHE A 51 -1.82 -15.29 18.52
N ASP A 52 -1.09 -14.64 17.64
CA ASP A 52 -1.48 -14.40 16.24
C ASP A 52 -0.79 -15.44 15.34
N THR A 53 -1.61 -16.34 14.80
CA THR A 53 -1.14 -17.44 13.95
C THR A 53 -0.64 -16.94 12.60
N GLY A 54 -1.23 -15.88 12.06
CA GLY A 54 -0.83 -15.28 10.79
C GLY A 54 0.54 -14.63 10.93
N PHE A 55 0.66 -13.68 11.85
CA PHE A 55 1.91 -12.99 12.20
C PHE A 55 3.03 -13.98 12.51
N TYR A 56 2.78 -14.99 13.35
CA TYR A 56 3.80 -15.94 13.76
C TYR A 56 4.35 -16.75 12.58
N LEU A 57 3.51 -17.10 11.60
CA LEU A 57 3.94 -17.83 10.41
C LEU A 57 4.62 -16.93 9.37
N GLU A 58 4.20 -15.67 9.27
CA GLU A 58 4.84 -14.67 8.41
C GLU A 58 6.25 -14.33 8.91
N LEU A 59 6.39 -14.08 10.22
CA LEU A 59 7.66 -13.75 10.84
C LEU A 59 8.65 -14.91 10.80
N TYR A 60 8.17 -16.16 10.91
CA TYR A 60 9.00 -17.35 11.02
C TYR A 60 8.80 -18.34 9.86
N SER A 61 9.39 -17.99 8.71
CA SER A 61 9.33 -18.81 7.49
C SER A 61 9.80 -20.27 7.66
N ASP A 62 10.70 -20.56 8.60
CA ASP A 62 11.14 -21.92 8.93
C ASP A 62 10.02 -22.74 9.62
N VAL A 63 9.22 -22.08 10.45
CA VAL A 63 8.03 -22.67 11.08
C VAL A 63 6.93 -22.84 10.05
N ALA A 64 6.68 -21.83 9.20
CA ALA A 64 5.72 -21.93 8.09
C ALA A 64 6.01 -23.14 7.20
N ALA A 65 7.27 -23.41 6.89
CA ALA A 65 7.67 -24.60 6.15
C ALA A 65 7.43 -25.91 6.92
N ALA A 66 7.57 -25.91 8.25
CA ALA A 66 7.43 -27.09 9.10
C ALA A 66 5.98 -27.46 9.42
N VAL A 67 5.05 -26.49 9.48
CA VAL A 67 3.62 -26.72 9.78
C VAL A 67 2.80 -27.19 8.58
N ASN A 68 3.41 -27.31 7.38
CA ASN A 68 2.81 -27.85 6.16
C ASN A 68 2.57 -29.38 6.20
N ASN A 69 2.75 -30.02 7.35
CA ASN A 69 2.45 -31.43 7.62
C ASN A 69 1.44 -31.47 8.78
N PRO A 70 0.28 -32.16 8.66
CA PRO A 70 -0.84 -32.10 9.62
C PRO A 70 -0.56 -32.67 11.03
N GLN A 71 0.71 -32.79 11.43
CA GLN A 71 1.14 -33.23 12.76
C GLN A 71 1.65 -32.10 13.65
N LEU A 72 1.91 -30.89 13.12
CA LEU A 72 2.44 -29.77 13.90
C LEU A 72 1.75 -28.46 13.44
N SER A 73 0.99 -27.81 14.32
CA SER A 73 0.46 -26.46 14.08
C SER A 73 1.43 -25.36 14.52
N ALA A 74 1.13 -24.11 14.15
CA ALA A 74 1.87 -22.93 14.61
C ALA A 74 1.92 -22.84 16.15
N ILE A 75 0.77 -23.01 16.80
CA ILE A 75 0.68 -23.02 18.25
C ILE A 75 1.39 -24.23 18.86
N ASP A 76 1.33 -25.42 18.22
CA ASP A 76 2.08 -26.60 18.69
C ASP A 76 3.60 -26.35 18.58
N HIS A 77 4.07 -25.68 17.54
CA HIS A 77 5.47 -25.26 17.44
C HIS A 77 5.83 -24.28 18.56
N PHE A 78 5.01 -23.25 18.76
CA PHE A 78 5.29 -22.23 19.76
C PHE A 78 5.35 -22.79 21.19
N VAL A 79 4.39 -23.63 21.57
CA VAL A 79 4.36 -24.23 22.91
C VAL A 79 5.50 -25.21 23.16
N ASN A 80 5.95 -25.94 22.13
CA ASN A 80 7.00 -26.94 22.27
C ASN A 80 8.42 -26.37 22.09
N PHE A 81 8.58 -25.34 21.27
CA PHE A 81 9.88 -24.80 20.84
C PHE A 81 9.95 -23.28 20.94
N GLY A 82 8.99 -22.57 20.32
CA GLY A 82 9.05 -21.12 20.13
C GLY A 82 9.26 -20.30 21.41
N GLN A 83 8.61 -20.67 22.52
CA GLN A 83 8.82 -20.01 23.80
C GLN A 83 10.27 -20.13 24.31
N LYS A 84 10.96 -21.26 24.10
CA LYS A 84 12.37 -21.43 24.50
C LYS A 84 13.33 -20.71 23.57
N GLU A 85 12.96 -20.63 22.30
CA GLU A 85 13.71 -19.94 21.26
C GLU A 85 13.57 -18.41 21.38
N GLY A 86 12.65 -17.92 22.23
CA GLY A 86 12.40 -16.51 22.42
C GLY A 86 11.69 -15.88 21.21
N ARG A 87 10.83 -16.65 20.54
CA ARG A 87 10.03 -16.18 19.41
C ARG A 87 8.84 -15.34 19.87
N ASP A 88 8.49 -14.36 19.06
CA ASP A 88 7.46 -13.36 19.31
C ASP A 88 6.12 -13.86 18.72
N PRO A 89 5.07 -14.06 19.54
CA PRO A 89 3.80 -14.65 19.09
C PRO A 89 2.74 -13.65 18.65
N ILE A 90 2.94 -12.35 18.91
CA ILE A 90 2.06 -11.24 18.52
C ILE A 90 2.94 -10.02 18.23
N PRO A 91 2.48 -9.05 17.40
CA PRO A 91 3.21 -7.82 17.12
C PRO A 91 3.58 -7.02 18.38
N GLU A 92 2.67 -6.96 19.36
CA GLU A 92 2.79 -6.11 20.55
C GLU A 92 3.74 -6.68 21.62
N PHE A 93 4.26 -7.90 21.44
CA PHE A 93 5.23 -8.51 22.35
C PHE A 93 6.57 -8.73 21.65
N VAL A 94 7.61 -8.09 22.17
CA VAL A 94 8.98 -8.23 21.67
C VAL A 94 9.86 -8.80 22.78
N ASN A 95 10.28 -10.05 22.64
CA ASN A 95 11.04 -10.78 23.65
C ASN A 95 12.31 -10.04 24.11
N GLY A 96 13.07 -9.48 23.17
CA GLY A 96 14.29 -8.73 23.46
C GLY A 96 14.03 -7.48 24.29
N PHE A 97 13.01 -6.71 23.91
CA PHE A 97 12.58 -5.51 24.62
C PHE A 97 12.07 -5.85 26.02
N TYR A 98 11.18 -6.83 26.15
CA TYR A 98 10.58 -7.21 27.43
C TYR A 98 11.63 -7.64 28.47
N LEU A 99 12.65 -8.39 28.04
CA LEU A 99 13.77 -8.78 28.91
C LEU A 99 14.69 -7.61 29.25
N GLN A 100 14.91 -6.68 28.32
CA GLN A 100 15.70 -5.48 28.56
C GLN A 100 15.01 -4.52 29.53
N SER A 101 13.69 -4.33 29.39
CA SER A 101 12.87 -3.45 30.23
C SER A 101 12.54 -4.06 31.59
N SER A 102 12.66 -5.39 31.74
CA SER A 102 12.43 -6.12 32.99
C SER A 102 13.65 -6.93 33.45
N PRO A 103 14.70 -6.30 34.03
CA PRO A 103 15.94 -6.97 34.42
C PRO A 103 15.77 -8.09 35.46
N ASP A 104 14.76 -7.96 36.33
CA ASP A 104 14.40 -8.98 37.31
C ASP A 104 13.85 -10.25 36.66
N VAL A 105 13.03 -10.08 35.60
CA VAL A 105 12.52 -11.17 34.77
C VAL A 105 13.65 -11.81 33.97
N ALA A 106 14.54 -10.99 33.39
CA ALA A 106 15.71 -11.50 32.68
C ALA A 106 16.62 -12.35 33.57
N ALA A 107 16.84 -11.94 34.82
CA ALA A 107 17.58 -12.73 35.80
C ALA A 107 16.86 -14.05 36.14
N ALA A 108 15.53 -14.05 36.28
CA ALA A 108 14.74 -15.25 36.57
C ALA A 108 14.73 -16.25 35.39
N VAL A 109 14.58 -15.76 34.15
CA VAL A 109 14.67 -16.58 32.93
C VAL A 109 16.07 -17.20 32.83
N ALA A 110 17.12 -16.40 32.99
CA ALA A 110 18.51 -16.90 32.94
C ALA A 110 18.80 -17.94 34.03
N ALA A 111 18.28 -17.75 35.24
CA ALA A 111 18.47 -18.68 36.36
C ALA A 111 17.83 -20.05 36.13
N THR A 112 16.80 -20.13 35.29
CA THR A 112 16.06 -21.36 35.01
C THR A 112 16.39 -21.99 33.67
N ALA A 113 17.25 -21.38 32.84
CA ALA A 113 17.55 -21.81 31.48
C ALA A 113 18.03 -23.28 31.35
N ALA A 114 18.67 -23.82 32.39
CA ALA A 114 19.13 -25.22 32.42
C ALA A 114 18.12 -26.20 33.06
N ALA A 115 16.98 -25.72 33.55
CA ALA A 115 15.94 -26.57 34.14
C ALA A 115 15.18 -27.36 33.06
N PRO A 116 14.59 -28.53 33.40
CA PRO A 116 13.77 -29.30 32.46
C PRO A 116 12.57 -28.54 31.89
N ASP A 117 11.99 -27.64 32.69
CA ASP A 117 10.94 -26.70 32.28
C ASP A 117 11.37 -25.27 32.67
N PRO A 118 12.13 -24.59 31.80
CA PRO A 118 12.62 -23.24 32.07
C PRO A 118 11.46 -22.23 32.07
N LEU A 119 11.58 -21.18 32.90
CA LEU A 119 10.72 -20.01 32.78
C LEU A 119 11.10 -19.27 31.50
N THR A 120 10.11 -18.96 30.67
CA THR A 120 10.31 -18.13 29.47
C THR A 120 9.80 -16.71 29.74
N SER A 121 10.35 -15.74 29.02
CA SER A 121 9.92 -14.33 29.07
C SER A 121 8.42 -14.21 28.81
N TYR A 122 7.95 -14.87 27.76
CA TYR A 122 6.56 -14.87 27.37
C TYR A 122 5.66 -15.59 28.38
N GLN A 123 6.11 -16.71 28.99
CA GLN A 123 5.38 -17.31 30.12
C GLN A 123 5.24 -16.33 31.29
N HIS A 124 6.31 -15.62 31.65
CA HIS A 124 6.24 -14.61 32.70
C HIS A 124 5.27 -13.49 32.33
N PHE A 125 5.33 -13.01 31.09
CA PHE A 125 4.46 -11.96 30.60
C PHE A 125 2.98 -12.32 30.74
N VAL A 126 2.56 -13.47 30.21
CA VAL A 126 1.16 -13.93 30.26
C VAL A 126 0.71 -14.16 31.71
N GLN A 127 1.55 -14.71 32.59
CA GLN A 127 1.13 -15.05 33.95
C GLN A 127 1.16 -13.86 34.92
N PHE A 128 2.06 -12.90 34.69
CA PHE A 128 2.36 -11.83 35.64
C PHE A 128 2.50 -10.48 34.93
N GLY A 129 3.35 -10.41 33.90
CA GLY A 129 3.75 -9.14 33.26
C GLY A 129 2.60 -8.25 32.80
N GLN A 130 1.62 -8.83 32.12
CA GLN A 130 0.43 -8.10 31.64
C GLN A 130 -0.45 -7.53 32.76
N TYR A 131 -0.22 -7.94 34.02
CA TYR A 131 -0.92 -7.46 35.21
C TYR A 131 -0.02 -6.63 36.15
N GLU A 132 1.26 -6.48 35.82
CA GLU A 132 2.27 -5.79 36.63
C GLU A 132 2.66 -4.42 36.06
N ASN A 133 1.86 -3.88 35.13
CA ASN A 133 2.14 -2.61 34.44
C ASN A 133 3.50 -2.64 33.70
N ARG A 134 3.85 -3.79 33.10
CA ARG A 134 5.07 -3.97 32.31
C ARG A 134 4.75 -3.89 30.83
N ASN A 135 5.60 -3.21 30.08
CA ASN A 135 5.44 -3.02 28.64
C ASN A 135 5.90 -4.27 27.87
N PRO A 136 5.02 -4.93 27.10
CA PRO A 136 5.34 -6.15 26.34
C PRO A 136 6.25 -5.92 25.14
N GLY A 137 6.16 -4.75 24.52
CA GLY A 137 6.91 -4.35 23.34
C GLY A 137 7.12 -2.83 23.34
N PRO A 138 7.90 -2.31 22.37
CA PRO A 138 8.13 -0.88 22.22
C PRO A 138 6.83 -0.11 21.97
N ASP A 139 5.90 -0.69 21.21
CA ASP A 139 4.70 -0.01 20.69
C ASP A 139 3.47 -0.19 21.59
N PHE A 140 3.68 -0.61 22.85
CA PHE A 140 2.62 -0.76 23.85
C PHE A 140 3.09 -0.38 25.26
N GLU A 141 2.76 0.84 25.69
CA GLU A 141 2.99 1.29 27.07
C GLU A 141 1.77 1.03 27.95
N THR A 142 1.83 -0.03 28.76
CA THR A 142 0.71 -0.44 29.61
C THR A 142 0.25 0.65 30.58
N GLY A 143 1.20 1.40 31.15
CA GLY A 143 0.90 2.48 32.10
C GLY A 143 0.19 3.65 31.43
N PHE A 144 0.65 4.03 30.24
CA PHE A 144 0.03 5.07 29.44
C PHE A 144 -1.38 4.67 29.00
N TYR A 145 -1.53 3.47 28.43
CA TYR A 145 -2.81 3.00 27.92
C TYR A 145 -3.90 3.01 29.02
N LEU A 146 -3.57 2.52 30.22
CA LEU A 146 -4.48 2.55 31.36
C LEU A 146 -4.73 3.96 31.90
N GLN A 147 -3.78 4.89 31.75
CA GLN A 147 -3.96 6.28 32.16
C GLN A 147 -4.83 7.06 31.17
N LYS A 148 -4.62 6.87 29.86
CA LYS A 148 -5.37 7.53 28.78
C LYS A 148 -6.81 7.04 28.70
N TYR A 149 -7.05 5.76 29.05
CA TYR A 149 -8.37 5.14 28.98
C TYR A 149 -8.88 4.66 30.35
N PRO A 150 -9.45 5.57 31.18
CA PRO A 150 -9.98 5.22 32.50
C PRO A 150 -11.09 4.18 32.50
N ASP A 151 -11.84 4.07 31.41
CA ASP A 151 -12.85 3.03 31.18
C ASP A 151 -12.21 1.64 31.12
N VAL A 152 -11.05 1.53 30.45
CA VAL A 152 -10.26 0.30 30.38
C VAL A 152 -9.64 0.00 31.73
N ALA A 153 -9.06 1.00 32.41
CA ALA A 153 -8.52 0.81 33.75
C ALA A 153 -9.55 0.32 34.76
N ALA A 154 -10.82 0.67 34.59
CA ALA A 154 -11.93 0.15 35.40
C ALA A 154 -12.36 -1.27 35.01
N ALA A 155 -12.16 -1.68 33.76
CA ALA A 155 -12.52 -2.99 33.23
C ALA A 155 -11.45 -4.06 33.49
N VAL A 156 -10.17 -3.67 33.46
CA VAL A 156 -9.01 -4.54 33.63
C VAL A 156 -8.95 -5.08 35.06
N ARG A 157 -8.69 -6.39 35.19
CA ARG A 157 -8.63 -7.06 36.49
C ARG A 157 -7.66 -8.23 36.46
N PRO A 158 -6.89 -8.49 37.55
CA PRO A 158 -5.97 -9.63 37.58
C PRO A 158 -6.71 -10.94 37.28
N ARG A 159 -6.19 -11.71 36.31
CA ARG A 159 -6.81 -12.96 35.81
C ARG A 159 -8.18 -12.79 35.12
N GLY A 160 -8.43 -11.61 34.57
CA GLY A 160 -9.44 -11.33 33.53
C GLY A 160 -8.80 -10.48 32.42
N LEU A 161 -9.62 -9.80 31.61
CA LEU A 161 -9.15 -8.94 30.51
C LEU A 161 -8.02 -8.01 30.96
N SER A 162 -6.85 -8.14 30.34
CA SER A 162 -5.67 -7.29 30.56
C SER A 162 -5.70 -6.04 29.67
N ALA A 163 -4.75 -5.13 29.87
CA ALA A 163 -4.64 -3.91 29.07
C ALA A 163 -4.35 -4.25 27.59
N ILE A 164 -3.42 -5.17 27.35
CA ILE A 164 -3.04 -5.61 26.00
C ILE A 164 -4.16 -6.43 25.35
N GLU A 165 -4.84 -7.30 26.10
CA GLU A 165 -5.97 -8.07 25.58
C GLU A 165 -7.11 -7.13 25.19
N HIS A 166 -7.39 -6.10 26.00
CA HIS A 166 -8.37 -5.08 25.61
C HIS A 166 -7.93 -4.33 24.34
N TYR A 167 -6.65 -3.97 24.23
CA TYR A 167 -6.16 -3.25 23.06
C TYR A 167 -6.32 -4.06 21.78
N ILE A 168 -5.88 -5.32 21.80
CA ILE A 168 -5.97 -6.22 20.65
C ILE A 168 -7.44 -6.54 20.32
N GLU A 169 -8.29 -6.79 21.33
CA GLU A 169 -9.68 -7.19 21.09
C GLU A 169 -10.61 -6.03 20.74
N PHE A 170 -10.32 -4.81 21.20
CA PHE A 170 -11.22 -3.65 21.06
C PHE A 170 -10.50 -2.36 20.71
N GLY A 171 -9.35 -2.10 21.33
CA GLY A 171 -8.63 -0.82 21.21
C GLY A 171 -8.22 -0.49 19.77
N LEU A 172 -7.73 -1.48 19.03
CA LEU A 172 -7.36 -1.32 17.61
C LEU A 172 -8.56 -0.91 16.75
N GLU A 173 -9.71 -1.57 16.89
CA GLU A 173 -10.93 -1.20 16.16
C GLU A 173 -11.52 0.16 16.58
N GLU A 174 -11.29 0.54 17.84
CA GLU A 174 -11.75 1.80 18.42
C GLU A 174 -10.80 2.98 18.13
N GLY A 175 -9.67 2.75 17.45
CA GLY A 175 -8.66 3.77 17.15
C GLY A 175 -7.95 4.30 18.40
N ARG A 176 -7.77 3.44 19.42
CA ARG A 176 -7.03 3.80 20.64
C ARG A 176 -5.53 3.71 20.40
N THR A 177 -4.75 4.62 20.98
CA THR A 177 -3.28 4.57 20.92
C THR A 177 -2.73 3.80 22.11
N SER A 178 -1.76 2.91 21.90
CA SER A 178 -1.22 1.96 22.90
C SER A 178 -0.01 2.49 23.66
N ASP A 179 0.61 3.54 23.18
CA ASP A 179 1.83 4.16 23.66
C ASP A 179 1.67 5.68 23.70
N ARG A 180 2.57 6.34 24.43
CA ARG A 180 2.61 7.80 24.43
C ARG A 180 2.89 8.25 23.00
N PRO A 181 2.18 9.29 22.52
CA PRO A 181 2.73 10.10 21.45
C PRO A 181 4.15 10.44 21.86
N ASP A 182 5.11 10.24 20.95
CA ASP A 182 6.47 10.68 21.21
C ASP A 182 6.38 12.16 21.62
N PRO A 183 6.92 12.61 22.77
CA PRO A 183 6.90 14.04 23.13
C PRO A 183 7.50 14.92 22.02
N ASP A 184 8.36 14.31 21.21
CA ASP A 184 9.02 14.84 20.03
C ASP A 184 8.04 15.02 18.85
N GLU A 185 6.92 14.30 18.84
CA GLU A 185 5.83 14.42 17.88
C GLU A 185 4.66 15.31 18.37
N ASP A 186 4.66 15.82 19.61
CA ASP A 186 3.62 16.77 20.09
C ASP A 186 3.93 18.21 19.65
N LEU A 187 3.25 18.66 18.59
CA LEU A 187 3.43 20.01 18.04
C LEU A 187 3.08 21.12 19.04
N SER A 188 2.34 20.83 20.10
CA SER A 188 2.01 21.80 21.16
C SER A 188 3.21 22.16 22.04
N LEU A 189 4.25 21.32 22.03
CA LEU A 189 5.50 21.54 22.79
C LEU A 189 6.51 22.44 22.05
N ALA A 190 6.23 22.78 20.79
CA ALA A 190 7.11 23.57 19.96
C ALA A 190 7.48 24.94 20.56
N SER A 191 8.76 25.28 20.54
CA SER A 191 9.28 26.57 20.96
C SER A 191 8.79 27.69 20.03
N GLY A 192 8.02 28.64 20.57
CA GLY A 192 7.36 29.68 19.76
C GLY A 192 8.32 30.73 19.19
N LEU A 193 8.49 30.75 17.87
CA LEU A 193 9.09 31.86 17.09
C LEU A 193 8.09 32.99 16.81
N GLY A 194 6.79 32.68 16.96
CA GLY A 194 5.68 33.61 16.77
C GLY A 194 5.43 33.95 15.30
N ASN A 195 4.76 35.08 15.07
CA ASN A 195 4.41 35.54 13.74
C ASN A 195 5.65 36.09 12.99
N LEU A 196 6.02 35.47 11.87
CA LEU A 196 7.19 35.85 11.10
C LEU A 196 6.91 37.03 10.16
N LYS A 197 7.56 38.16 10.46
CA LYS A 197 7.55 39.38 9.62
C LYS A 197 8.95 39.77 9.15
N GLY A 198 9.92 38.85 9.28
CA GLY A 198 11.34 39.03 9.02
C GLY A 198 12.14 37.82 9.53
N THR A 199 13.46 37.95 9.65
CA THR A 199 14.32 36.86 10.13
C THR A 199 14.28 36.72 11.66
N ARG A 200 14.16 35.48 12.13
CA ARG A 200 14.41 35.03 13.50
C ARG A 200 15.63 34.12 13.50
N SER A 201 16.41 34.21 14.56
CA SER A 201 17.60 33.37 14.74
C SER A 201 17.53 32.70 16.11
N VAL A 202 17.74 31.39 16.14
CA VAL A 202 17.80 30.58 17.35
C VAL A 202 19.12 29.80 17.34
N SER A 203 19.64 29.45 18.51
CA SER A 203 20.82 28.61 18.62
C SER A 203 20.60 27.59 19.72
N ASP A 204 20.79 26.32 19.38
CA ASP A 204 20.59 25.19 20.29
C ASP A 204 21.54 24.02 19.95
N GLU A 205 21.28 22.83 20.52
CA GLU A 205 22.07 21.61 20.33
C GLU A 205 21.17 20.37 20.24
N VAL A 206 21.31 19.57 19.17
CA VAL A 206 20.76 18.20 19.10
C VAL A 206 21.84 17.16 19.37
N GLY A 207 21.50 16.02 19.96
CA GLY A 207 22.44 14.98 20.36
C GLY A 207 21.81 13.80 21.08
N ASN A 208 22.63 12.83 21.51
CA ASN A 208 22.21 11.53 22.08
C ASN A 208 21.35 11.59 23.38
N GLY A 209 20.90 12.77 23.82
CA GLY A 209 19.96 12.94 24.93
C GLY A 209 18.95 14.05 24.68
N ASP A 210 18.89 14.56 23.46
CA ASP A 210 18.05 15.64 22.94
C ASP A 210 18.06 15.49 21.41
N GLU A 211 17.39 14.45 20.90
CA GLU A 211 17.60 13.99 19.52
C GLU A 211 16.95 14.92 18.50
N GLU A 212 16.01 15.77 18.92
CA GLU A 212 15.38 16.76 18.08
C GLU A 212 14.91 18.01 18.82
N ASP A 213 14.77 19.10 18.07
CA ASP A 213 14.22 20.37 18.53
C ASP A 213 13.08 20.82 17.62
N LEU A 214 11.97 21.27 18.22
CA LEU A 214 10.78 21.72 17.49
C LEU A 214 10.45 23.21 17.73
N TYR A 215 10.19 23.95 16.66
CA TYR A 215 9.94 25.40 16.70
C TYR A 215 8.70 25.82 15.91
N GLY A 216 7.72 26.46 16.57
CA GLY A 216 6.47 26.88 15.95
C GLY A 216 6.45 28.34 15.50
N PHE A 217 5.88 28.64 14.33
CA PHE A 217 5.70 30.00 13.81
C PHE A 217 4.40 30.17 13.03
N THR A 218 3.98 31.42 12.81
CA THR A 218 2.78 31.73 12.00
C THR A 218 3.07 32.70 10.88
N LEU A 219 2.30 32.60 9.80
CA LEU A 219 2.30 33.51 8.65
C LEU A 219 0.93 34.17 8.49
N ASP A 220 0.89 35.51 8.42
CA ASP A 220 -0.35 36.27 8.16
C ASP A 220 -0.69 36.33 6.65
N THR A 221 0.31 36.14 5.80
CA THR A 221 0.25 36.34 4.34
C THR A 221 1.11 35.30 3.66
N THR A 222 0.78 34.92 2.42
CA THR A 222 1.65 34.06 1.61
C THR A 222 3.05 34.65 1.52
N SER A 223 4.07 33.91 1.97
CA SER A 223 5.42 34.41 2.16
C SER A 223 6.46 33.47 1.57
N ALA A 224 7.55 34.01 1.04
CA ALA A 224 8.75 33.22 0.77
C ALA A 224 9.43 32.90 2.10
N VAL A 225 9.62 31.62 2.39
CA VAL A 225 10.20 31.13 3.64
C VAL A 225 11.58 30.58 3.37
N ASN A 226 12.59 31.09 4.07
CA ASN A 226 13.96 30.55 4.02
C ASN A 226 14.38 30.13 5.41
N ILE A 227 14.82 28.88 5.53
CA ILE A 227 15.33 28.29 6.77
C ILE A 227 16.75 27.80 6.50
N SER A 228 17.67 28.11 7.41
CA SER A 228 19.04 27.60 7.33
C SER A 228 19.54 27.17 8.69
N LEU A 229 20.12 25.99 8.76
CA LEU A 229 20.81 25.45 9.91
C LEU A 229 22.33 25.56 9.68
N ASN A 230 23.04 26.29 10.54
CA ASN A 230 24.47 26.56 10.35
C ASN A 230 25.28 26.20 11.60
N GLY A 231 26.59 26.03 11.43
CA GLY A 231 27.52 25.83 12.55
C GLY A 231 27.66 24.40 13.04
N LEU A 232 27.19 23.42 12.25
CA LEU A 232 27.20 22.01 12.59
C LEU A 232 28.63 21.46 12.78
N SER A 233 28.82 20.68 13.84
CA SER A 233 30.03 19.89 14.11
C SER A 233 29.84 18.39 13.88
N SER A 234 28.60 17.94 13.80
CA SER A 234 28.16 16.58 13.45
C SER A 234 26.85 16.68 12.64
N ASP A 235 26.34 15.57 12.12
CA ASP A 235 25.24 15.57 11.14
C ASP A 235 23.88 15.85 11.79
N ALA A 236 23.08 16.69 11.15
CA ALA A 236 21.73 17.05 11.57
C ALA A 236 20.84 17.32 10.35
N GLN A 237 19.55 17.07 10.48
CA GLN A 237 18.55 17.28 9.43
C GLN A 237 17.64 18.43 9.80
N LEU A 238 16.97 18.99 8.79
CA LEU A 238 16.06 20.11 8.92
C LEU A 238 14.78 19.85 8.16
N GLU A 239 13.64 20.01 8.84
CA GLU A 239 12.32 19.82 8.27
C GLU A 239 11.43 21.05 8.53
N LEU A 240 10.59 21.39 7.56
CA LEU A 240 9.49 22.32 7.69
C LEU A 240 8.19 21.51 7.68
N ILE A 241 7.34 21.75 8.68
CA ILE A 241 6.15 20.97 8.97
C ILE A 241 4.93 21.90 9.00
N SER A 242 3.77 21.38 8.61
CA SER A 242 2.45 21.98 8.84
C SER A 242 1.52 20.87 9.25
N ASP A 243 0.86 21.01 10.39
CA ASP A 243 -0.19 20.11 10.86
C ASP A 243 -1.36 20.09 9.85
N ILE A 244 -1.39 19.11 8.96
CA ILE A 244 -2.34 19.04 7.84
C ILE A 244 -3.70 18.54 8.32
N ASN A 245 -3.70 17.61 9.27
CA ASN A 245 -4.91 16.95 9.77
C ASN A 245 -5.51 17.65 11.02
N GLU A 246 -4.82 18.66 11.57
CA GLU A 246 -5.20 19.46 12.74
C GLU A 246 -5.37 18.66 14.04
N ASP A 247 -4.66 17.53 14.18
CA ASP A 247 -4.71 16.72 15.42
C ASP A 247 -3.67 17.12 16.47
N GLY A 248 -2.70 17.95 16.09
CA GLY A 248 -1.65 18.48 16.96
C GLY A 248 -0.47 17.52 17.18
N GLU A 249 -0.41 16.41 16.46
CA GLU A 249 0.72 15.48 16.42
C GLU A 249 1.52 15.68 15.10
N LEU A 250 2.78 15.27 15.07
CA LEU A 250 3.65 15.37 13.91
C LEU A 250 3.56 14.08 13.13
N ASP A 251 2.93 14.14 11.95
CA ASP A 251 2.89 13.03 11.02
C ASP A 251 3.97 13.18 9.93
N ARG A 252 4.38 12.06 9.33
CA ARG A 252 5.28 12.10 8.17
C ARG A 252 4.70 12.91 7.00
N ASP A 253 3.38 12.92 6.85
CA ASP A 253 2.68 13.66 5.80
C ASP A 253 2.62 15.17 6.07
N ASP A 254 2.89 15.61 7.31
CA ASP A 254 2.97 17.03 7.68
C ASP A 254 4.27 17.71 7.21
N ILE A 255 5.28 16.93 6.82
CA ILE A 255 6.58 17.44 6.37
C ILE A 255 6.43 18.06 4.98
N LEU A 256 6.44 19.38 4.92
CA LEU A 256 6.35 20.18 3.69
C LEU A 256 7.66 20.23 2.90
N ALA A 257 8.79 20.22 3.60
CA ALA A 257 10.12 20.25 2.99
C ALA A 257 11.18 19.74 3.97
N GLU A 258 12.17 19.01 3.45
CA GLU A 258 13.28 18.44 4.22
C GLU A 258 14.63 18.76 3.58
N SER A 259 15.69 18.76 4.39
CA SER A 259 17.08 18.89 3.99
C SER A 259 17.92 17.94 4.84
N ASP A 260 18.66 17.06 4.15
CA ASP A 260 19.45 15.96 4.71
C ASP A 260 20.92 16.00 4.25
N ALA A 261 21.49 17.19 4.15
CA ALA A 261 22.82 17.41 3.60
C ALA A 261 23.94 16.81 4.49
N ALA A 262 24.27 15.55 4.22
CA ALA A 262 25.22 14.74 4.99
C ALA A 262 26.46 15.48 5.55
N GLY A 263 26.81 15.13 6.78
CA GLY A 263 28.01 15.57 7.49
C GLY A 263 27.85 16.91 8.19
N THR A 264 28.75 17.87 7.95
CA THR A 264 28.72 19.19 8.62
C THR A 264 28.30 20.31 7.66
N ASN A 265 27.60 19.96 6.58
CA ASN A 265 27.12 20.96 5.63
C ASN A 265 25.92 21.69 6.25
N PRO A 266 25.70 22.98 5.93
CA PRO A 266 24.49 23.66 6.37
C PRO A 266 23.25 23.05 5.73
N GLU A 267 22.21 22.83 6.52
CA GLU A 267 20.87 22.50 5.99
C GLU A 267 20.17 23.76 5.52
N VAL A 268 19.53 23.73 4.35
CA VAL A 268 18.89 24.92 3.78
C VAL A 268 17.59 24.57 3.07
N LEU A 269 16.48 25.13 3.56
CA LEU A 269 15.18 25.11 2.91
C LEU A 269 14.87 26.49 2.32
N ASN A 270 14.51 26.54 1.05
CA ASN A 270 14.07 27.78 0.38
C ASN A 270 12.74 27.55 -0.34
N LEU A 271 11.65 28.00 0.28
CA LEU A 271 10.30 27.90 -0.27
C LEU A 271 9.89 29.27 -0.82
N SER A 272 9.55 29.33 -2.10
CA SER A 272 9.20 30.60 -2.77
C SER A 272 7.86 31.17 -2.33
N ALA A 273 6.95 30.34 -1.82
CA ALA A 273 5.63 30.75 -1.36
C ALA A 273 5.02 29.68 -0.43
N VAL A 274 4.76 30.09 0.81
CA VAL A 274 4.09 29.32 1.87
C VAL A 274 2.88 30.13 2.30
N ASP A 275 1.70 29.52 2.32
CA ASP A 275 0.43 30.22 2.54
C ASP A 275 0.22 30.62 4.02
N PRO A 276 -0.71 31.54 4.34
CA PRO A 276 -0.98 31.91 5.72
C PRO A 276 -1.38 30.68 6.55
N GLY A 277 -0.80 30.53 7.73
CA GLY A 277 -0.99 29.32 8.54
C GLY A 277 -0.03 29.23 9.72
N THR A 278 -0.12 28.12 10.43
CA THR A 278 0.81 27.71 11.50
C THR A 278 1.75 26.67 10.93
N TYR A 279 3.03 26.79 11.25
CA TYR A 279 4.09 25.93 10.73
C TYR A 279 5.09 25.63 11.83
N TYR A 280 5.81 24.53 11.67
CA TYR A 280 6.81 24.07 12.61
C TYR A 280 8.13 23.80 11.88
N VAL A 281 9.25 24.00 12.56
CA VAL A 281 10.56 23.62 12.08
C VAL A 281 11.12 22.60 13.03
N ARG A 282 11.45 21.42 12.52
CA ARG A 282 12.10 20.36 13.27
C ARG A 282 13.56 20.26 12.87
N VAL A 283 14.44 20.19 13.86
CA VAL A 283 15.87 19.92 13.68
C VAL A 283 16.14 18.56 14.28
N LEU A 284 16.61 17.59 13.50
CA LEU A 284 16.88 16.24 13.98
C LEU A 284 18.37 15.96 14.02
N GLN A 285 18.81 15.18 15.00
CA GLN A 285 20.13 14.59 15.01
C GLN A 285 20.23 13.49 13.94
N ALA A 286 21.14 13.63 12.97
CA ALA A 286 21.44 12.55 12.04
C ALA A 286 22.63 11.69 12.50
N SER A 287 23.68 12.31 13.04
CA SER A 287 24.78 11.57 13.67
C SER A 287 25.60 12.42 14.63
N GLY A 288 25.79 11.93 15.86
CA GLY A 288 26.60 12.60 16.88
C GLY A 288 26.01 13.93 17.36
N SER A 289 26.43 14.43 18.52
CA SER A 289 25.89 15.70 19.04
C SER A 289 26.43 16.89 18.24
N THR A 290 25.58 17.88 17.96
CA THR A 290 25.96 19.07 17.21
C THR A 290 25.19 20.31 17.67
N LYS A 291 25.93 21.41 17.80
CA LYS A 291 25.33 22.73 18.01
C LYS A 291 24.94 23.34 16.68
N TYR A 292 23.90 24.16 16.70
CA TYR A 292 23.48 24.88 15.51
C TYR A 292 23.05 26.32 15.78
N THR A 293 23.02 27.10 14.70
CA THR A 293 22.29 28.36 14.62
C THR A 293 21.29 28.26 13.47
N MET A 294 20.00 28.26 13.82
CA MET A 294 18.91 28.25 12.86
C MET A 294 18.48 29.68 12.57
N ASN A 295 18.38 30.03 11.28
CA ASN A 295 17.74 31.26 10.84
C ASN A 295 16.47 30.91 10.09
N VAL A 296 15.32 31.44 10.52
CA VAL A 296 14.02 31.29 9.87
C VAL A 296 13.57 32.67 9.41
N SER A 297 13.24 32.85 8.14
CA SER A 297 12.80 34.14 7.60
C SER A 297 11.59 33.97 6.71
N ALA A 298 10.64 34.90 6.83
CA ALA A 298 9.49 35.00 5.95
C ALA A 298 9.43 36.40 5.33
N ALA A 299 9.23 36.48 4.02
CA ALA A 299 9.01 37.72 3.30
C ALA A 299 7.68 37.63 2.53
N ALA A 300 6.73 38.53 2.85
CA ALA A 300 5.44 38.58 2.18
C ALA A 300 5.62 38.69 0.66
N THR A 301 4.96 37.80 -0.07
CA THR A 301 4.94 37.80 -1.53
C THR A 301 3.75 38.61 -2.01
N ALA A 302 3.88 39.28 -3.15
CA ALA A 302 2.74 39.93 -3.80
C ALA A 302 1.84 38.84 -4.40
N ASP A 303 0.55 38.86 -4.04
CA ASP A 303 -0.61 38.15 -4.63
C ASP A 303 -0.31 36.76 -5.28
N PRO A 304 -0.77 35.65 -4.67
CA PRO A 304 -0.50 34.30 -5.18
C PRO A 304 -1.04 34.04 -6.59
N SER A 305 -1.97 34.84 -7.13
CA SER A 305 -2.46 34.82 -8.54
C SER A 305 -1.36 34.91 -9.60
N ASN A 306 -0.12 35.20 -9.20
CA ASN A 306 1.01 35.43 -10.11
C ASN A 306 2.23 34.53 -9.85
N ARG A 307 2.06 33.36 -9.20
CA ARG A 307 3.16 32.37 -9.05
C ARG A 307 3.62 31.87 -10.43
N PRO A 308 4.94 31.90 -10.74
CA PRO A 308 5.45 31.22 -11.93
C PRO A 308 5.24 29.70 -11.77
N ILE A 309 4.52 29.09 -12.71
CA ILE A 309 4.44 27.63 -12.82
C ILE A 309 5.87 27.08 -12.92
N PRO A 310 6.29 26.12 -12.06
CA PRO A 310 7.60 25.48 -12.20
C PRO A 310 7.79 25.01 -13.63
N PRO A 311 8.95 25.27 -14.26
CA PRO A 311 9.18 24.86 -15.63
C PRO A 311 8.99 23.35 -15.76
N GLN A 312 8.26 22.92 -16.79
CA GLN A 312 8.04 21.50 -17.06
C GLN A 312 9.40 20.78 -17.23
N PRO A 313 9.62 19.63 -16.55
CA PRO A 313 10.78 18.80 -16.82
C PRO A 313 10.86 18.45 -18.30
N GLU A 314 12.09 18.29 -18.82
CA GLU A 314 12.28 17.98 -20.24
C GLU A 314 11.52 16.71 -20.63
N GLY A 315 10.73 16.80 -21.72
CA GLY A 315 9.90 15.70 -22.20
C GLY A 315 8.76 15.29 -21.25
N PHE A 316 8.30 16.16 -20.36
CA PHE A 316 7.21 15.90 -19.41
C PHE A 316 6.16 17.00 -19.46
N ASN A 317 4.88 16.66 -19.40
CA ASN A 317 3.78 17.61 -19.37
C ASN A 317 2.89 17.41 -18.14
N TYR A 318 2.47 18.49 -17.51
CA TYR A 318 1.68 18.42 -16.27
C TYR A 318 0.27 17.84 -16.43
N TYR A 319 -0.26 17.73 -17.64
CA TYR A 319 -1.60 17.16 -17.87
C TYR A 319 -1.58 15.68 -18.26
N PHE A 320 -0.52 15.23 -18.94
CA PHE A 320 -0.48 13.89 -19.54
C PHE A 320 0.85 13.14 -19.31
N GLY A 321 1.74 13.69 -18.47
CA GLY A 321 3.05 13.12 -18.18
C GLY A 321 3.91 13.01 -19.43
N ARG A 322 4.38 11.79 -19.73
CA ARG A 322 5.27 11.48 -20.86
C ARG A 322 4.54 11.39 -22.20
N GLY A 323 3.21 11.36 -22.21
CA GLY A 323 2.40 11.28 -23.42
C GLY A 323 1.72 9.94 -23.62
N LEU A 324 1.22 9.69 -24.83
CA LEU A 324 0.42 8.53 -25.16
C LEU A 324 1.31 7.29 -25.35
N VAL A 325 0.97 6.17 -24.73
CA VAL A 325 1.68 4.89 -24.90
C VAL A 325 1.80 4.50 -26.38
N ASN A 326 2.98 3.98 -26.76
CA ASN A 326 3.30 3.63 -28.15
C ASN A 326 3.92 2.23 -28.22
N VAL A 327 3.09 1.24 -28.55
CA VAL A 327 3.49 -0.19 -28.58
C VAL A 327 4.63 -0.43 -29.54
N ARG A 328 4.61 0.20 -30.73
CA ARG A 328 5.64 0.00 -31.75
C ARG A 328 7.02 0.46 -31.27
N ALA A 329 7.09 1.66 -30.70
CA ALA A 329 8.35 2.21 -30.19
C ALA A 329 8.83 1.43 -28.96
N ALA A 330 7.91 1.08 -28.05
CA ALA A 330 8.20 0.29 -26.87
C ALA A 330 8.78 -1.10 -27.23
N LEU A 331 8.19 -1.79 -28.20
CA LEU A 331 8.69 -3.07 -28.70
C LEU A 331 10.06 -2.95 -29.37
N ALA A 332 10.30 -1.86 -30.10
CA ALA A 332 11.60 -1.65 -30.74
C ALA A 332 12.71 -1.51 -29.68
N GLN A 333 12.44 -0.77 -28.61
CA GLN A 333 13.38 -0.61 -27.50
C GLN A 333 13.53 -1.90 -26.68
N ALA A 334 12.43 -2.59 -26.37
CA ALA A 334 12.43 -3.85 -25.60
C ALA A 334 13.22 -4.97 -26.28
N THR A 335 13.16 -5.05 -27.62
CA THR A 335 13.82 -6.10 -28.40
C THR A 335 15.18 -5.69 -28.95
N GLY A 336 15.51 -4.39 -28.93
CA GLY A 336 16.68 -3.84 -29.61
C GLY A 336 16.62 -3.99 -31.14
N THR A 337 15.44 -4.20 -31.72
CA THR A 337 15.24 -4.39 -33.16
C THR A 337 14.26 -3.38 -33.72
N GLU A 338 14.43 -2.97 -34.97
CA GLU A 338 13.48 -2.10 -35.63
C GLU A 338 12.09 -2.78 -35.74
N VAL A 339 11.04 -2.01 -35.44
CA VAL A 339 9.64 -2.43 -35.60
C VAL A 339 8.98 -1.49 -36.60
N THR A 340 8.67 -2.01 -37.77
CA THR A 340 7.99 -1.27 -38.84
C THR A 340 6.49 -1.16 -38.56
N ALA A 341 5.83 -0.19 -39.19
CA ALA A 341 4.39 -0.09 -39.15
C ALA A 341 3.73 -1.37 -39.71
N ALA A 342 2.57 -1.73 -39.18
CA ALA A 342 1.74 -2.84 -39.65
C ALA A 342 0.40 -2.32 -40.18
N ALA A 343 -0.37 -3.21 -40.82
CA ALA A 343 -1.71 -2.87 -41.30
C ALA A 343 -2.63 -2.57 -40.12
N LYS A 344 -3.33 -1.44 -40.17
CA LYS A 344 -4.27 -1.02 -39.12
C LYS A 344 -5.42 -2.02 -38.98
N LEU A 345 -5.84 -2.21 -37.74
CA LEU A 345 -6.96 -3.07 -37.37
C LEU A 345 -8.27 -2.47 -37.86
N THR A 346 -9.23 -3.34 -38.08
CA THR A 346 -10.58 -3.04 -38.57
C THR A 346 -11.63 -3.56 -37.59
N GLU A 347 -12.90 -3.32 -37.88
CA GLU A 347 -14.00 -3.86 -37.07
C GLU A 347 -14.00 -5.40 -36.98
N GLU A 348 -13.45 -6.11 -37.98
CA GLU A 348 -13.29 -7.57 -37.93
C GLU A 348 -12.32 -8.02 -36.82
N ASP A 349 -11.45 -7.11 -36.37
CA ASP A 349 -10.51 -7.36 -35.29
C ASP A 349 -11.08 -7.03 -33.90
N GLY A 350 -12.33 -6.56 -33.82
CA GLY A 350 -13.01 -6.18 -32.58
C GLY A 350 -13.49 -4.73 -32.59
N ARG A 351 -14.58 -4.44 -31.87
CA ARG A 351 -15.22 -3.11 -31.90
C ARG A 351 -14.37 -1.96 -31.33
N ASN A 352 -13.34 -2.28 -30.55
CA ASN A 352 -12.39 -1.33 -29.97
C ASN A 352 -11.12 -1.14 -30.84
N PHE A 353 -11.15 -1.52 -32.13
CA PHE A 353 -9.99 -1.39 -33.04
C PHE A 353 -9.40 0.03 -33.09
N GLY A 354 -10.21 1.06 -32.86
CA GLY A 354 -9.77 2.46 -32.81
C GLY A 354 -8.74 2.72 -31.71
N ASP A 355 -9.00 2.23 -30.50
CA ASP A 355 -8.13 2.40 -29.33
C ASP A 355 -6.83 1.61 -29.50
N LEU A 356 -6.92 0.38 -30.01
CA LEU A 356 -5.78 -0.46 -30.33
C LEU A 356 -4.87 0.17 -31.41
N ASN A 357 -5.47 0.73 -32.46
CA ASN A 357 -4.76 1.45 -33.51
C ASN A 357 -4.12 2.75 -33.02
N LEU A 358 -4.72 3.41 -32.02
CA LEU A 358 -4.22 4.67 -31.45
C LEU A 358 -2.89 4.47 -30.71
N ILE A 359 -2.69 3.29 -30.12
CA ILE A 359 -1.46 2.90 -29.41
C ILE A 359 -0.48 2.07 -30.27
N ASP A 360 -0.76 1.90 -31.57
CA ASP A 360 0.00 1.04 -32.52
C ASP A 360 0.07 -0.46 -32.10
N ALA A 361 -0.97 -0.99 -31.44
CA ALA A 361 -0.99 -2.39 -30.96
C ALA A 361 -0.87 -3.44 -32.09
N GLU A 362 -1.34 -3.13 -33.30
CA GLU A 362 -1.27 -4.02 -34.46
C GLU A 362 0.16 -4.45 -34.82
N THR A 363 1.15 -3.65 -34.42
CA THR A 363 2.57 -3.90 -34.67
C THR A 363 3.11 -5.05 -33.82
N ALA A 364 2.55 -5.25 -32.62
CA ALA A 364 2.81 -6.43 -31.79
C ALA A 364 2.23 -7.69 -32.46
N TYR A 365 0.99 -7.59 -32.93
CA TYR A 365 0.24 -8.73 -33.47
C TYR A 365 0.88 -9.25 -34.77
N ALA A 366 1.36 -8.34 -35.63
CA ALA A 366 2.11 -8.69 -36.83
C ALA A 366 3.40 -9.49 -36.54
N ARG A 367 3.90 -9.46 -35.30
CA ARG A 367 5.08 -10.19 -34.84
C ARG A 367 4.75 -11.42 -33.99
N GLY A 368 3.46 -11.76 -33.84
CA GLY A 368 3.03 -12.85 -32.96
C GLY A 368 3.23 -12.55 -31.47
N ILE A 369 3.31 -11.27 -31.10
CA ILE A 369 3.38 -10.82 -29.72
C ILE A 369 1.95 -10.43 -29.31
N THR A 370 1.37 -11.21 -28.42
CA THR A 370 -0.06 -11.30 -28.12
C THR A 370 -0.35 -11.31 -26.61
N GLY A 371 0.69 -11.31 -25.77
CA GLY A 371 0.60 -11.48 -24.31
C GLY A 371 0.70 -12.94 -23.85
N LYS A 372 0.85 -13.89 -24.77
CA LYS A 372 0.84 -15.31 -24.46
C LYS A 372 1.86 -15.70 -23.40
N GLY A 373 1.37 -16.41 -22.37
CA GLY A 373 2.17 -16.90 -21.25
C GLY A 373 2.45 -15.86 -20.17
N ILE A 374 1.87 -14.67 -20.29
CA ILE A 374 1.93 -13.63 -19.26
C ILE A 374 0.63 -13.63 -18.47
N VAL A 375 0.76 -13.65 -17.14
CA VAL A 375 -0.36 -13.53 -16.21
C VAL A 375 -0.48 -12.08 -15.75
N VAL A 376 -1.67 -11.51 -15.88
CA VAL A 376 -2.02 -10.15 -15.46
C VAL A 376 -3.08 -10.24 -14.37
N ALA A 377 -2.75 -9.80 -13.16
CA ALA A 377 -3.71 -9.72 -12.07
C ALA A 377 -4.59 -8.46 -12.22
N VAL A 378 -5.89 -8.63 -12.02
CA VAL A 378 -6.88 -7.55 -12.07
C VAL A 378 -7.50 -7.44 -10.68
N LEU A 379 -7.07 -6.42 -9.94
CA LEU A 379 -7.61 -6.08 -8.62
C LEU A 379 -8.76 -5.11 -8.84
N ASP A 380 -9.99 -5.59 -8.68
CA ASP A 380 -11.20 -4.83 -9.02
C ASP A 380 -12.43 -5.42 -8.30
N GLU A 381 -13.65 -5.18 -8.80
CA GLU A 381 -14.90 -5.73 -8.25
C GLU A 381 -15.22 -7.16 -8.71
N GLY A 382 -14.24 -7.87 -9.27
CA GLY A 382 -14.36 -9.22 -9.82
C GLY A 382 -14.43 -9.27 -11.34
N VAL A 383 -14.28 -10.46 -11.91
CA VAL A 383 -14.25 -10.68 -13.37
C VAL A 383 -15.19 -11.82 -13.74
N SER A 384 -16.05 -11.59 -14.74
CA SER A 384 -16.99 -12.61 -15.21
C SER A 384 -16.25 -13.78 -15.86
N LEU A 385 -16.07 -14.87 -15.11
CA LEU A 385 -15.25 -16.02 -15.51
C LEU A 385 -15.80 -16.76 -16.73
N ASN A 386 -17.10 -16.63 -16.98
CA ASN A 386 -17.81 -17.32 -18.06
C ASN A 386 -18.08 -16.43 -19.29
N HIS A 387 -17.54 -15.21 -19.33
CA HIS A 387 -17.69 -14.32 -20.47
C HIS A 387 -17.06 -14.96 -21.72
N PRO A 388 -17.76 -15.04 -22.88
CA PRO A 388 -17.27 -15.74 -24.07
C PRO A 388 -15.89 -15.29 -24.55
N ASP A 389 -15.57 -14.00 -24.42
CA ASP A 389 -14.28 -13.43 -24.82
C ASP A 389 -13.20 -13.49 -23.74
N LEU A 390 -13.52 -13.86 -22.49
CA LEU A 390 -12.54 -13.92 -21.39
C LEU A 390 -12.28 -15.34 -20.89
N LYS A 391 -13.28 -16.24 -20.92
CA LYS A 391 -13.23 -17.57 -20.28
C LYS A 391 -11.99 -18.41 -20.63
N ASP A 392 -11.46 -18.26 -21.84
CA ASP A 392 -10.31 -19.02 -22.34
C ASP A 392 -8.98 -18.38 -21.90
N ASN A 393 -9.03 -17.10 -21.50
CA ASN A 393 -7.94 -16.31 -20.96
C ASN A 393 -8.02 -16.15 -19.43
N ILE A 394 -8.99 -16.75 -18.75
CA ILE A 394 -8.98 -16.78 -17.28
C ILE A 394 -7.81 -17.67 -16.81
N TRP A 395 -6.99 -17.11 -15.91
CA TRP A 395 -5.90 -17.80 -15.25
C TRP A 395 -6.43 -18.97 -14.44
N LYS A 396 -5.62 -20.04 -14.39
CA LYS A 396 -5.93 -21.24 -13.64
C LYS A 396 -4.80 -21.54 -12.70
N ASN A 397 -5.08 -21.61 -11.41
CA ASN A 397 -4.14 -22.18 -10.46
C ASN A 397 -4.02 -23.69 -10.75
N THR A 398 -2.96 -24.08 -11.46
CA THR A 398 -2.73 -25.50 -11.81
C THR A 398 -2.29 -26.34 -10.61
N ARG A 399 -2.04 -25.69 -9.46
CA ARG A 399 -1.65 -26.38 -8.23
C ARG A 399 -2.87 -26.73 -7.36
N GLU A 400 -4.06 -26.20 -7.67
CA GLU A 400 -5.33 -26.56 -7.04
C GLU A 400 -6.08 -27.70 -7.74
N VAL A 401 -6.75 -28.54 -6.93
CA VAL A 401 -7.71 -29.55 -7.38
C VAL A 401 -9.12 -29.08 -7.08
N ALA A 402 -9.75 -28.49 -8.10
CA ALA A 402 -11.06 -27.86 -8.00
C ALA A 402 -12.13 -28.66 -7.23
N GLY A 403 -12.62 -28.07 -6.14
CA GLY A 403 -13.79 -28.50 -5.38
C GLY A 403 -13.51 -29.60 -4.37
N ASN A 404 -12.24 -29.84 -4.05
CA ASN A 404 -11.86 -30.79 -2.99
C ASN A 404 -11.92 -30.16 -1.59
N ARG A 405 -12.09 -28.83 -1.49
CA ARG A 405 -12.13 -28.03 -0.26
C ARG A 405 -10.84 -28.09 0.55
N ILE A 406 -9.72 -28.22 -0.16
CA ILE A 406 -8.37 -28.25 0.39
C ILE A 406 -7.60 -27.13 -0.33
N ASP A 407 -6.74 -26.44 0.42
CA ASP A 407 -5.69 -25.60 -0.15
C ASP A 407 -4.55 -26.52 -0.57
N ASP A 408 -4.54 -26.96 -1.84
CA ASP A 408 -3.62 -27.98 -2.33
C ASP A 408 -2.20 -27.42 -2.53
N ASP A 409 -2.08 -26.12 -2.80
CA ASP A 409 -0.81 -25.45 -3.04
C ASP A 409 -0.23 -24.74 -1.80
N GLY A 410 -1.00 -24.71 -0.71
CA GLY A 410 -0.60 -24.21 0.61
C GLY A 410 -0.47 -22.70 0.68
N ASN A 411 -1.09 -21.97 -0.25
CA ASN A 411 -0.98 -20.51 -0.35
C ASN A 411 -1.90 -19.76 0.61
N GLY A 412 -2.77 -20.46 1.36
CA GLY A 412 -3.74 -19.90 2.30
C GLY A 412 -5.16 -19.75 1.74
N TYR A 413 -5.41 -20.13 0.49
CA TYR A 413 -6.66 -19.88 -0.23
C TYR A 413 -7.25 -21.18 -0.79
N ILE A 414 -8.25 -21.72 -0.09
CA ILE A 414 -8.87 -23.01 -0.43
C ILE A 414 -9.56 -22.97 -1.80
N ASP A 415 -9.20 -23.89 -2.69
CA ASP A 415 -9.83 -24.04 -4.01
C ASP A 415 -9.79 -22.74 -4.87
N ASP A 416 -8.75 -21.91 -4.78
CA ASP A 416 -8.55 -20.65 -5.51
C ASP A 416 -8.24 -20.82 -7.02
N VAL A 417 -8.94 -21.75 -7.66
CA VAL A 417 -8.70 -22.26 -9.02
C VAL A 417 -8.63 -21.17 -10.08
N ASN A 418 -9.40 -20.09 -9.92
CA ASN A 418 -9.49 -18.99 -10.89
C ASN A 418 -9.19 -17.63 -10.26
N GLY A 419 -8.49 -17.58 -9.13
CA GLY A 419 -8.31 -16.37 -8.34
C GLY A 419 -9.15 -16.39 -7.06
N TRP A 420 -9.26 -15.24 -6.40
CA TRP A 420 -9.82 -15.15 -5.06
C TRP A 420 -10.72 -13.91 -4.88
N ASP A 421 -11.74 -14.05 -4.04
CA ASP A 421 -12.57 -12.96 -3.56
C ASP A 421 -12.17 -12.56 -2.13
N PHE A 422 -11.46 -11.45 -1.99
CA PHE A 422 -11.03 -10.91 -0.69
C PHE A 422 -12.16 -10.18 0.04
N VAL A 423 -13.26 -9.84 -0.65
CA VAL A 423 -14.44 -9.19 -0.07
C VAL A 423 -15.30 -10.21 0.66
N ALA A 424 -15.59 -11.34 0.00
CA ALA A 424 -16.35 -12.45 0.59
C ALA A 424 -15.48 -13.47 1.34
N ASN A 425 -14.15 -13.40 1.14
CA ASN A 425 -13.18 -14.38 1.61
C ASN A 425 -13.49 -15.80 1.13
N ASP A 426 -13.70 -15.94 -0.17
CA ASP A 426 -13.98 -17.22 -0.82
C ASP A 426 -13.33 -17.33 -2.20
N ASN A 427 -13.49 -18.49 -2.83
CA ASN A 427 -12.88 -18.83 -4.11
C ASN A 427 -13.71 -18.41 -5.34
N ASP A 428 -14.66 -17.49 -5.18
CA ASP A 428 -15.50 -17.01 -6.27
C ASP A 428 -15.19 -15.55 -6.64
N PRO A 429 -14.16 -15.28 -7.46
CA PRO A 429 -13.82 -13.92 -7.87
C PRO A 429 -14.75 -13.35 -8.97
N ASN A 430 -15.96 -13.92 -9.14
CA ASN A 430 -16.95 -13.32 -10.03
C ASN A 430 -17.46 -11.97 -9.47
N PRO A 431 -17.98 -11.09 -10.33
CA PRO A 431 -18.64 -9.87 -9.87
C PRO A 431 -19.84 -10.22 -8.99
N GLY A 432 -19.94 -9.60 -7.81
CA GLY A 432 -20.91 -10.03 -6.80
C GLY A 432 -22.32 -9.54 -7.06
N LYS A 433 -22.49 -8.27 -7.44
CA LYS A 433 -23.81 -7.69 -7.77
C LYS A 433 -24.02 -7.60 -9.27
N GLU A 434 -25.29 -7.43 -9.64
CA GLU A 434 -25.65 -7.14 -11.02
C GLU A 434 -25.01 -5.83 -11.50
N ASP A 435 -24.83 -4.78 -10.71
CA ASP A 435 -24.19 -3.54 -11.20
C ASP A 435 -22.65 -3.60 -11.30
N ASP A 436 -22.02 -4.63 -10.72
CA ASP A 436 -20.57 -4.83 -10.73
C ASP A 436 -20.12 -5.29 -12.15
N THR A 437 -19.73 -4.34 -13.00
CA THR A 437 -19.36 -4.53 -14.42
C THR A 437 -17.94 -4.06 -14.77
N HIS A 438 -17.34 -3.23 -13.93
CA HIS A 438 -16.08 -2.53 -14.10
C HIS A 438 -14.89 -3.48 -14.23
N GLY A 439 -14.70 -4.42 -13.30
CA GLY A 439 -13.56 -5.35 -13.37
C GLY A 439 -13.58 -6.25 -14.60
N THR A 440 -14.77 -6.62 -15.08
CA THR A 440 -14.92 -7.35 -16.35
C THR A 440 -14.56 -6.46 -17.55
N HIS A 441 -14.87 -5.16 -17.50
CA HIS A 441 -14.50 -4.18 -18.54
C HIS A 441 -12.99 -3.98 -18.62
N VAL A 442 -12.36 -3.83 -17.46
CA VAL A 442 -10.90 -3.74 -17.30
C VAL A 442 -10.23 -5.01 -17.84
N ALA A 443 -10.67 -6.19 -17.43
CA ALA A 443 -10.13 -7.47 -17.91
C ALA A 443 -10.24 -7.64 -19.43
N GLY A 444 -11.37 -7.24 -20.02
CA GLY A 444 -11.56 -7.30 -21.48
C GLY A 444 -10.63 -6.37 -22.25
N THR A 445 -10.32 -5.20 -21.70
CA THR A 445 -9.38 -4.25 -22.32
C THR A 445 -7.96 -4.83 -22.33
N ILE A 446 -7.60 -5.61 -21.31
CA ILE A 446 -6.32 -6.31 -21.25
C ILE A 446 -6.31 -7.51 -22.21
N ALA A 447 -7.27 -8.43 -22.08
CA ALA A 447 -7.17 -9.76 -22.68
C ALA A 447 -8.50 -10.34 -23.22
N ALA A 448 -9.42 -9.53 -23.74
CA ALA A 448 -10.51 -10.09 -24.56
C ALA A 448 -9.92 -10.84 -25.77
N SER A 449 -10.43 -12.04 -26.01
CA SER A 449 -9.94 -12.95 -27.06
C SER A 449 -10.14 -12.35 -28.45
N ARG A 450 -9.10 -12.36 -29.29
CA ARG A 450 -9.21 -11.95 -30.70
C ARG A 450 -9.86 -13.05 -31.55
N ASN A 451 -11.17 -13.21 -31.40
CA ASN A 451 -11.95 -14.32 -31.98
C ASN A 451 -12.94 -13.88 -33.09
N GLY A 452 -12.90 -12.61 -33.49
CA GLY A 452 -13.81 -12.03 -34.50
C GLY A 452 -15.20 -11.67 -33.97
N THR A 453 -15.41 -11.71 -32.66
CA THR A 453 -16.63 -11.25 -31.98
C THR A 453 -16.28 -10.25 -30.88
N GLY A 454 -17.22 -9.37 -30.54
CA GLY A 454 -17.05 -8.51 -29.36
C GLY A 454 -15.94 -7.46 -29.50
N THR A 455 -14.92 -7.59 -28.65
CA THR A 455 -13.75 -6.70 -28.54
C THR A 455 -12.47 -7.53 -28.44
N THR A 456 -11.31 -6.90 -28.66
CA THR A 456 -10.00 -7.54 -28.54
C THR A 456 -9.17 -6.82 -27.49
N GLY A 457 -8.60 -7.58 -26.56
CA GLY A 457 -7.69 -7.03 -25.56
C GLY A 457 -6.34 -6.64 -26.16
N VAL A 458 -5.65 -5.69 -25.55
CA VAL A 458 -4.30 -5.29 -25.96
C VAL A 458 -3.36 -6.50 -26.01
N ALA A 459 -3.46 -7.38 -25.03
CA ALA A 459 -2.73 -8.63 -24.89
C ALA A 459 -3.70 -9.83 -24.93
N TYR A 460 -4.32 -10.06 -26.09
CA TYR A 460 -5.44 -11.01 -26.27
C TYR A 460 -5.15 -12.50 -26.03
N GLU A 461 -3.91 -12.91 -25.75
CA GLU A 461 -3.56 -14.27 -25.26
C GLU A 461 -2.92 -14.25 -23.86
N ALA A 462 -2.90 -13.10 -23.18
CA ALA A 462 -2.52 -13.05 -21.76
C ALA A 462 -3.59 -13.71 -20.89
N GLN A 463 -3.17 -14.21 -19.73
CA GLN A 463 -4.08 -14.78 -18.75
C GLN A 463 -4.46 -13.74 -17.71
N ILE A 464 -5.75 -13.59 -17.42
CA ILE A 464 -6.27 -12.71 -16.37
C ILE A 464 -6.37 -13.50 -15.07
N MET A 465 -5.74 -13.02 -14.00
CA MET A 465 -5.94 -13.48 -12.63
C MET A 465 -6.91 -12.50 -11.93
N PRO A 466 -8.21 -12.82 -11.86
CA PRO A 466 -9.22 -12.04 -11.16
C PRO A 466 -8.98 -12.03 -9.65
N LEU A 467 -8.89 -10.86 -9.05
CA LEU A 467 -8.84 -10.69 -7.60
C LEU A 467 -9.88 -9.65 -7.20
N ARG A 468 -10.94 -10.11 -6.54
CA ARG A 468 -12.03 -9.23 -6.13
C ARG A 468 -11.69 -8.58 -4.81
N VAL A 469 -11.46 -7.27 -4.85
CA VAL A 469 -11.12 -6.42 -3.69
C VAL A 469 -12.11 -5.28 -3.49
N LEU A 470 -12.97 -5.02 -4.48
CA LEU A 470 -14.04 -4.02 -4.41
C LEU A 470 -15.42 -4.69 -4.37
N GLY A 471 -16.39 -4.02 -3.75
CA GLY A 471 -17.77 -4.48 -3.65
C GLY A 471 -18.32 -4.42 -2.23
N LYS A 472 -19.61 -4.76 -2.05
CA LYS A 472 -20.24 -4.78 -0.72
C LYS A 472 -20.61 -6.22 -0.29
N PRO A 473 -20.59 -6.51 1.02
CA PRO A 473 -20.20 -5.62 2.12
C PRO A 473 -18.67 -5.59 2.35
N GLY A 474 -18.13 -4.42 2.71
CA GLY A 474 -16.78 -4.32 3.27
C GLY A 474 -15.60 -4.44 2.28
N GLY A 475 -15.82 -4.38 0.97
CA GLY A 475 -14.76 -4.26 -0.03
C GLY A 475 -14.26 -2.82 -0.17
N GLY A 476 -13.04 -2.67 -0.70
CA GLY A 476 -12.31 -1.41 -0.80
C GLY A 476 -11.41 -1.10 0.39
N LYS A 477 -11.14 -2.08 1.27
CA LYS A 477 -10.17 -1.92 2.36
C LYS A 477 -8.76 -2.10 1.83
N ASP A 478 -7.83 -1.29 2.30
CA ASP A 478 -6.41 -1.40 1.91
C ASP A 478 -5.80 -2.75 2.25
N SER A 479 -6.12 -3.32 3.41
CA SER A 479 -5.65 -4.65 3.79
C SER A 479 -6.06 -5.74 2.78
N GLN A 480 -7.25 -5.64 2.17
CA GLN A 480 -7.69 -6.56 1.13
C GLN A 480 -6.93 -6.35 -0.18
N ILE A 481 -6.66 -5.09 -0.53
CA ILE A 481 -5.91 -4.72 -1.75
C ILE A 481 -4.46 -5.19 -1.62
N ILE A 482 -3.80 -4.93 -0.49
CA ILE A 482 -2.43 -5.37 -0.19
C ILE A 482 -2.34 -6.89 -0.18
N ALA A 483 -3.30 -7.59 0.45
CA ALA A 483 -3.36 -9.05 0.43
C ALA A 483 -3.52 -9.60 -1.00
N ALA A 484 -4.33 -8.95 -1.85
CA ALA A 484 -4.47 -9.32 -3.25
C ALA A 484 -3.20 -9.05 -4.07
N MET A 485 -2.46 -7.97 -3.78
CA MET A 485 -1.16 -7.74 -4.41
C MET A 485 -0.16 -8.83 -4.04
N ASN A 486 -0.07 -9.19 -2.76
CA ASN A 486 0.75 -10.31 -2.29
C ASN A 486 0.36 -11.63 -2.94
N TYR A 487 -0.94 -11.91 -3.03
CA TYR A 487 -1.46 -13.07 -3.75
C TYR A 487 -0.99 -13.07 -5.21
N ALA A 488 -1.15 -11.96 -5.94
CA ALA A 488 -0.78 -11.86 -7.34
C ALA A 488 0.72 -12.12 -7.54
N ILE A 489 1.57 -11.51 -6.71
CA ILE A 489 3.01 -11.66 -6.74
C ILE A 489 3.41 -13.13 -6.53
N ASN A 490 2.84 -13.77 -5.49
CA ASN A 490 3.18 -15.14 -5.11
C ASN A 490 2.61 -16.19 -6.07
N ASN A 491 1.47 -15.90 -6.70
CA ASN A 491 0.83 -16.77 -7.69
C ASN A 491 1.32 -16.56 -9.12
N GLY A 492 2.37 -15.76 -9.31
CA GLY A 492 3.11 -15.68 -10.56
C GLY A 492 2.57 -14.69 -11.58
N ALA A 493 1.74 -13.72 -11.15
CA ALA A 493 1.45 -12.56 -11.97
C ALA A 493 2.74 -11.84 -12.36
N LYS A 494 2.76 -11.26 -13.57
CA LYS A 494 3.86 -10.40 -14.05
C LYS A 494 3.45 -8.95 -14.21
N VAL A 495 2.14 -8.70 -14.21
CA VAL A 495 1.56 -7.37 -14.23
C VAL A 495 0.40 -7.35 -13.24
N ILE A 496 0.28 -6.28 -12.46
CA ILE A 496 -0.88 -5.97 -11.62
C ILE A 496 -1.54 -4.72 -12.17
N ASN A 497 -2.81 -4.83 -12.52
CA ASN A 497 -3.67 -3.72 -12.89
C ASN A 497 -4.51 -3.29 -11.70
N MET A 498 -4.36 -2.03 -11.28
CA MET A 498 -5.14 -1.40 -10.22
C MET A 498 -5.97 -0.25 -10.80
N SER A 499 -7.18 -0.56 -11.24
CA SER A 499 -8.16 0.44 -11.70
C SER A 499 -8.99 0.97 -10.52
N LEU A 500 -8.28 1.34 -9.45
CA LEU A 500 -8.81 1.76 -8.15
C LEU A 500 -8.02 2.99 -7.66
N GLY A 501 -8.62 3.74 -6.74
CA GLY A 501 -8.05 4.94 -6.12
C GLY A 501 -9.03 5.50 -5.09
N ASP A 502 -8.54 6.41 -4.25
CA ASP A 502 -9.36 7.08 -3.24
C ASP A 502 -9.55 8.58 -3.55
N ASP A 503 -10.52 9.22 -2.90
CA ASP A 503 -10.68 10.66 -2.98
C ASP A 503 -9.41 11.36 -2.44
N PRO A 504 -8.92 12.45 -3.07
CA PRO A 504 -7.72 13.13 -2.59
C PRO A 504 -7.91 13.66 -1.16
N GLY A 505 -7.04 13.25 -0.23
CA GLY A 505 -7.03 13.71 1.17
C GLY A 505 -7.86 12.87 2.16
N THR A 506 -8.26 11.64 1.81
CA THR A 506 -8.97 10.71 2.72
C THR A 506 -8.10 9.61 3.33
N ASN A 507 -6.83 9.52 2.94
CA ASN A 507 -5.90 8.53 3.46
C ASN A 507 -5.28 9.04 4.78
N GLY A 508 -5.26 8.17 5.79
CA GLY A 508 -4.41 8.38 6.98
C GLY A 508 -2.94 8.02 6.71
N PRO A 509 -2.01 8.49 7.54
CA PRO A 509 -0.55 8.42 7.31
C PRO A 509 0.02 6.99 7.19
N ASP A 510 -0.59 5.98 7.83
CA ASP A 510 -0.09 4.60 7.80
C ASP A 510 -0.24 3.90 6.45
N GLN A 511 -1.22 4.33 5.64
CA GLN A 511 -1.60 3.59 4.44
C GLN A 511 -0.51 3.60 3.36
N ASN A 512 0.27 4.67 3.22
CA ASN A 512 1.30 4.76 2.19
C ASN A 512 2.49 3.81 2.44
N SER A 513 2.79 3.47 3.71
CA SER A 513 3.96 2.66 4.05
C SER A 513 3.79 1.19 3.60
N ASP A 514 2.62 0.60 3.80
CA ASP A 514 2.34 -0.79 3.43
C ASP A 514 2.26 -0.99 1.92
N TYR A 515 1.65 -0.04 1.19
CA TYR A 515 1.63 -0.08 -0.27
C TYR A 515 3.04 0.03 -0.85
N VAL A 516 3.90 0.89 -0.30
CA VAL A 516 5.30 0.99 -0.73
C VAL A 516 6.05 -0.32 -0.49
N GLN A 517 5.82 -1.00 0.63
CA GLN A 517 6.44 -2.31 0.92
C GLN A 517 6.03 -3.37 -0.10
N VAL A 518 4.73 -3.57 -0.34
CA VAL A 518 4.26 -4.59 -1.30
C VAL A 518 4.61 -4.24 -2.74
N LEU A 519 4.66 -2.96 -3.10
CA LEU A 519 5.16 -2.49 -4.40
C LEU A 519 6.68 -2.72 -4.55
N GLY A 520 7.44 -2.55 -3.46
CA GLY A 520 8.85 -2.92 -3.39
C GLY A 520 9.03 -4.41 -3.66
N LEU A 521 8.25 -5.26 -3.00
CA LEU A 521 8.23 -6.70 -3.23
C LEU A 521 7.82 -7.05 -4.67
N ALA A 522 6.81 -6.38 -5.23
CA ALA A 522 6.39 -6.56 -6.61
C ALA A 522 7.57 -6.30 -7.56
N ARG A 523 8.29 -5.19 -7.37
CA ARG A 523 9.48 -4.84 -8.16
C ARG A 523 10.58 -5.89 -8.04
N GLU A 524 10.88 -6.35 -6.83
CA GLU A 524 11.87 -7.41 -6.57
C GLU A 524 11.51 -8.73 -7.25
N ARG A 525 10.21 -9.07 -7.29
CA ARG A 525 9.69 -10.28 -7.94
C ARG A 525 9.44 -10.11 -9.44
N GLY A 526 9.79 -8.95 -10.01
CA GLY A 526 9.67 -8.69 -11.44
C GLY A 526 8.23 -8.47 -11.91
N VAL A 527 7.38 -7.90 -11.06
CA VAL A 527 5.97 -7.63 -11.30
C VAL A 527 5.78 -6.14 -11.55
N VAL A 528 5.22 -5.78 -12.72
CA VAL A 528 4.94 -4.39 -13.10
C VAL A 528 3.58 -3.99 -12.55
N VAL A 529 3.47 -2.81 -11.95
CA VAL A 529 2.19 -2.30 -11.42
C VAL A 529 1.76 -1.04 -12.18
N ALA A 530 0.51 -1.05 -12.68
CA ALA A 530 -0.13 0.09 -13.32
C ALA A 530 -1.37 0.50 -12.52
N ILE A 531 -1.50 1.80 -12.26
CA ILE A 531 -2.51 2.36 -11.37
C ILE A 531 -3.21 3.55 -12.04
N ALA A 532 -4.53 3.63 -11.92
CA ALA A 532 -5.32 4.74 -12.46
C ALA A 532 -4.96 6.07 -11.81
N ALA A 533 -4.80 7.14 -12.60
CA ALA A 533 -4.48 8.48 -12.06
C ALA A 533 -5.64 9.13 -11.28
N GLY A 534 -6.87 8.65 -11.46
CA GLY A 534 -8.10 9.20 -10.89
C GLY A 534 -8.88 10.11 -11.85
N ASN A 535 -10.14 10.39 -11.53
CA ASN A 535 -11.12 11.05 -12.39
C ASN A 535 -11.70 12.35 -11.79
N GLU A 536 -10.98 12.94 -10.85
CA GLU A 536 -11.41 14.04 -9.99
C GLU A 536 -10.84 15.41 -10.42
N LYS A 537 -10.39 15.58 -11.67
CA LYS A 537 -9.74 16.83 -12.15
C LYS A 537 -10.53 18.10 -11.77
N ALA A 538 -11.86 18.04 -11.84
CA ALA A 538 -12.73 19.16 -11.46
C ALA A 538 -12.74 19.44 -9.95
N LYS A 539 -12.57 18.42 -9.09
CA LYS A 539 -12.49 18.55 -7.63
C LYS A 539 -11.11 19.02 -7.16
N LEU A 540 -10.05 18.67 -7.90
CA LEU A 540 -8.66 19.05 -7.60
C LEU A 540 -8.37 20.56 -7.76
N ASN A 541 -9.38 21.41 -8.01
CA ASN A 541 -9.21 22.80 -8.43
C ASN A 541 -8.23 22.97 -9.60
N ALA A 542 -8.02 21.91 -10.40
CA ALA A 542 -7.07 21.87 -11.51
C ALA A 542 -7.64 22.62 -12.73
N VAL A 543 -7.85 23.92 -12.58
CA VAL A 543 -8.39 24.79 -13.63
C VAL A 543 -7.26 25.58 -14.26
N GLN A 544 -6.98 25.25 -15.53
CA GLN A 544 -6.31 26.05 -16.57
C GLN A 544 -4.84 26.46 -16.34
N PRO A 545 -4.03 26.59 -17.41
CA PRO A 545 -2.73 27.25 -17.34
C PRO A 545 -2.91 28.70 -16.87
N GLY A 546 -2.38 29.04 -15.69
CA GLY A 546 -2.33 30.42 -15.20
C GLY A 546 -3.22 30.75 -14.00
N GLU A 547 -3.88 29.79 -13.35
CA GLU A 547 -4.56 30.01 -12.07
C GLU A 547 -3.87 29.17 -10.96
N PRO A 548 -3.57 29.75 -9.78
CA PRO A 548 -2.86 29.07 -8.71
C PRO A 548 -3.85 28.41 -7.73
N ALA A 549 -4.15 27.15 -8.01
CA ALA A 549 -4.51 26.18 -7.00
C ALA A 549 -3.86 24.86 -7.41
N PHE A 550 -2.53 24.79 -7.28
CA PHE A 550 -1.76 23.63 -7.71
C PHE A 550 -0.82 23.14 -6.60
N GLN A 551 -1.35 22.99 -5.39
CA GLN A 551 -0.67 22.29 -4.30
C GLN A 551 -1.71 22.04 -3.20
N SER A 552 -2.31 20.85 -3.14
CA SER A 552 -2.92 20.39 -1.87
C SER A 552 -3.28 18.90 -1.80
N ALA A 553 -3.23 18.14 -2.90
CA ALA A 553 -3.28 16.68 -2.81
C ALA A 553 -2.61 16.06 -4.05
N ILE A 554 -1.54 15.30 -3.84
CA ILE A 554 -1.09 14.35 -4.85
C ILE A 554 -2.03 13.15 -4.70
N PRO A 555 -2.77 12.74 -5.76
CA PRO A 555 -3.58 11.53 -5.67
C PRO A 555 -2.70 10.34 -5.29
N PHE A 556 -3.20 9.45 -4.43
CA PHE A 556 -2.50 8.25 -3.96
C PHE A 556 -1.67 7.51 -5.04
N SER A 557 -2.26 7.32 -6.22
CA SER A 557 -1.58 6.66 -7.35
C SER A 557 -0.34 7.40 -7.88
N GLN A 558 -0.32 8.73 -7.74
CA GLN A 558 0.78 9.59 -8.16
C GLN A 558 1.91 9.62 -7.12
N ASP A 559 1.61 9.48 -5.82
CA ASP A 559 2.64 9.31 -4.78
C ASP A 559 3.34 7.97 -4.91
N LEU A 560 2.58 6.89 -5.13
CA LEU A 560 3.17 5.58 -5.42
C LEU A 560 3.99 5.60 -6.71
N ALA A 561 3.57 6.32 -7.74
CA ALA A 561 4.37 6.48 -8.96
C ALA A 561 5.62 7.34 -8.71
N ALA A 562 5.54 8.37 -7.88
CA ALA A 562 6.68 9.21 -7.50
C ALA A 562 7.77 8.42 -6.75
N SER A 563 7.41 7.37 -6.02
CA SER A 563 8.37 6.40 -5.44
C SER A 563 9.12 5.56 -6.49
N GLY A 564 8.68 5.60 -7.75
CA GLY A 564 9.24 4.81 -8.85
C GLY A 564 8.81 3.35 -8.87
N LEU A 565 7.86 2.95 -8.00
CA LEU A 565 7.45 1.56 -7.88
C LEU A 565 6.22 1.19 -8.73
N ALA A 566 5.48 2.19 -9.23
CA ALA A 566 4.28 2.00 -10.07
C ALA A 566 4.27 2.94 -11.28
N ILE A 567 3.35 2.68 -12.22
CA ILE A 567 3.06 3.55 -13.37
C ILE A 567 1.67 4.15 -13.19
N ALA A 568 1.58 5.46 -13.02
CA ALA A 568 0.31 6.19 -12.99
C ALA A 568 -0.20 6.42 -14.43
N VAL A 569 -1.51 6.23 -14.64
CA VAL A 569 -2.10 6.25 -15.99
C VAL A 569 -3.18 7.31 -16.14
N GLY A 570 -2.92 8.30 -17.00
CA GLY A 570 -3.89 9.31 -17.42
C GLY A 570 -4.72 8.88 -18.64
N ALA A 571 -5.86 9.53 -18.87
CA ALA A 571 -6.79 9.20 -19.95
C ALA A 571 -6.79 10.23 -21.09
N VAL A 572 -6.81 9.74 -22.33
CA VAL A 572 -7.08 10.53 -23.54
C VAL A 572 -8.25 9.97 -24.34
N ASP A 573 -8.86 10.80 -25.19
CA ASP A 573 -9.83 10.39 -26.18
C ASP A 573 -9.18 9.93 -27.51
N ARG A 574 -10.01 9.45 -28.43
CA ARG A 574 -9.61 9.02 -29.79
C ARG A 574 -8.88 10.10 -30.62
N ASN A 575 -9.06 11.37 -30.27
CA ASN A 575 -8.43 12.51 -30.95
C ASN A 575 -7.14 12.96 -30.24
N ARG A 576 -6.66 12.21 -29.25
CA ARG A 576 -5.54 12.57 -28.37
C ARG A 576 -5.82 13.80 -27.50
N LYS A 577 -7.08 14.12 -27.23
CA LYS A 577 -7.43 15.13 -26.23
C LYS A 577 -7.36 14.48 -24.84
N VAL A 578 -6.66 15.11 -23.89
CA VAL A 578 -6.70 14.70 -22.48
C VAL A 578 -8.15 14.76 -22.00
N ALA A 579 -8.60 13.70 -21.33
CA ALA A 579 -9.97 13.62 -20.84
C ALA A 579 -10.24 14.71 -19.80
N ASP A 580 -11.42 15.32 -19.86
CA ASP A 580 -11.78 16.45 -18.97
C ASP A 580 -11.89 16.02 -17.50
N PHE A 581 -12.00 14.73 -17.21
CA PHE A 581 -11.98 14.16 -15.86
C PHE A 581 -10.59 13.69 -15.40
N SER A 582 -9.66 13.41 -16.31
CA SER A 582 -8.38 12.75 -15.97
C SER A 582 -7.57 13.62 -15.03
N ASN A 583 -7.21 13.09 -13.87
CA ASN A 583 -6.32 13.79 -12.96
C ASN A 583 -4.99 14.11 -13.66
N PRO A 584 -4.54 15.38 -13.62
CA PRO A 584 -3.23 15.77 -14.12
C PRO A 584 -2.13 15.31 -13.16
N VAL A 585 -0.90 15.19 -13.66
CA VAL A 585 0.32 15.05 -12.84
C VAL A 585 0.49 16.25 -11.90
N GLY A 586 0.23 17.42 -12.46
CA GLY A 586 0.38 18.67 -11.75
C GLY A 586 1.74 19.33 -11.78
N ALA A 587 1.75 20.60 -11.39
CA ALA A 587 2.91 21.48 -11.45
C ALA A 587 3.90 21.26 -10.28
N THR A 588 4.17 19.99 -9.95
CA THR A 588 5.02 19.60 -8.81
C THR A 588 6.51 19.83 -9.09
N GLY A 589 6.91 20.07 -10.34
CA GLY A 589 8.31 20.09 -10.77
C GLY A 589 9.00 18.72 -10.75
N ARG A 590 8.31 17.67 -10.27
CA ARG A 590 8.79 16.29 -10.26
C ARG A 590 8.49 15.61 -11.59
N SER A 591 9.29 14.60 -11.91
CA SER A 591 8.99 13.70 -13.02
C SER A 591 9.09 12.26 -12.55
N TYR A 592 8.06 11.48 -12.85
CA TYR A 592 7.91 10.10 -12.44
C TYR A 592 7.15 9.31 -13.54
N PRO A 593 7.02 7.98 -13.44
CA PRO A 593 6.32 7.18 -14.45
C PRO A 593 4.82 7.50 -14.54
N PHE A 594 4.49 8.53 -15.33
CA PHE A 594 3.13 8.91 -15.68
C PHE A 594 2.98 8.91 -17.20
N ILE A 595 2.06 8.10 -17.71
CA ILE A 595 1.82 7.90 -19.15
C ILE A 595 0.31 7.98 -19.39
N SER A 596 -0.11 8.42 -20.57
CA SER A 596 -1.52 8.41 -20.95
C SER A 596 -1.87 7.26 -21.89
N ALA A 597 -3.11 6.81 -21.83
CA ALA A 597 -3.68 5.79 -22.70
C ALA A 597 -5.16 6.10 -23.04
N PRO A 598 -5.77 5.40 -24.03
CA PRO A 598 -7.17 5.61 -24.37
C PRO A 598 -8.07 5.33 -23.15
N GLY A 599 -8.90 6.29 -22.76
CA GLY A 599 -9.77 6.18 -21.58
C GLY A 599 -11.12 6.86 -21.74
N VAL A 600 -11.49 7.29 -22.96
CA VAL A 600 -12.79 7.88 -23.28
C VAL A 600 -13.41 7.08 -24.43
N ASP A 601 -14.71 6.81 -24.35
CA ASP A 601 -15.47 5.97 -25.27
C ASP A 601 -14.91 4.54 -25.40
N VAL A 602 -14.27 4.00 -24.35
CA VAL A 602 -13.64 2.67 -24.40
C VAL A 602 -14.69 1.58 -24.29
N ILE A 603 -14.84 0.77 -25.35
CA ILE A 603 -15.76 -0.37 -25.37
C ILE A 603 -15.04 -1.66 -24.94
N SER A 604 -15.62 -2.39 -23.99
CA SER A 604 -15.07 -3.66 -23.50
C SER A 604 -16.16 -4.61 -22.98
N THR A 605 -15.77 -5.79 -22.52
CA THR A 605 -16.65 -6.84 -21.98
C THR A 605 -17.27 -6.43 -20.66
N VAL A 606 -18.52 -6.77 -20.41
CA VAL A 606 -19.15 -6.67 -19.08
C VAL A 606 -19.84 -7.98 -18.71
N LYS A 607 -20.41 -8.09 -17.52
CA LYS A 607 -21.18 -9.28 -17.10
C LYS A 607 -22.25 -9.70 -18.12
N ASN A 608 -22.85 -10.87 -17.92
CA ASN A 608 -23.97 -11.36 -18.74
C ASN A 608 -23.64 -11.46 -20.24
N ARG A 609 -22.36 -11.66 -20.59
CA ARG A 609 -21.86 -11.75 -21.97
C ARG A 609 -22.05 -10.46 -22.77
N GLY A 610 -22.16 -9.33 -22.07
CA GLY A 610 -22.42 -8.02 -22.63
C GLY A 610 -21.16 -7.25 -22.95
N TYR A 611 -21.35 -6.07 -23.52
CA TYR A 611 -20.27 -5.12 -23.77
C TYR A 611 -20.79 -3.72 -23.66
N GLU A 612 -20.02 -2.85 -23.02
CA GLU A 612 -20.42 -1.48 -22.75
C GLU A 612 -19.25 -0.52 -22.98
N THR A 613 -19.60 0.72 -23.25
CA THR A 613 -18.67 1.83 -23.40
C THR A 613 -18.57 2.56 -22.06
N SER A 614 -17.34 2.81 -21.61
CA SER A 614 -17.06 3.48 -20.34
C SER A 614 -15.93 4.50 -20.49
N ASP A 615 -15.97 5.50 -19.61
CA ASP A 615 -14.98 6.56 -19.52
C ASP A 615 -14.26 6.46 -18.17
N GLY A 616 -12.94 6.62 -18.17
CA GLY A 616 -12.15 6.68 -16.95
C GLY A 616 -10.67 6.43 -17.16
N THR A 617 -9.86 6.91 -16.23
CA THR A 617 -8.46 6.45 -16.07
C THR A 617 -8.41 4.96 -15.75
N SER A 618 -9.47 4.40 -15.17
CA SER A 618 -9.71 2.96 -15.02
C SER A 618 -9.75 2.19 -16.34
N MET A 619 -10.15 2.84 -17.45
CA MET A 619 -10.13 2.24 -18.80
C MET A 619 -8.79 2.49 -19.51
N ALA A 620 -8.06 3.54 -19.15
CA ALA A 620 -6.72 3.80 -19.65
C ALA A 620 -5.67 2.82 -19.07
N THR A 621 -5.74 2.56 -17.77
CA THR A 621 -4.83 1.67 -17.03
C THR A 621 -4.67 0.27 -17.65
N PRO A 622 -5.73 -0.46 -18.01
CA PRO A 622 -5.62 -1.79 -18.62
C PRO A 622 -4.94 -1.80 -19.99
N HIS A 623 -4.94 -0.68 -20.72
CA HIS A 623 -4.14 -0.59 -21.94
C HIS A 623 -2.64 -0.68 -21.60
N ILE A 624 -2.17 0.05 -20.58
CA ILE A 624 -0.78 0.00 -20.12
C ILE A 624 -0.42 -1.39 -19.60
N SER A 625 -1.30 -2.00 -18.79
CA SER A 625 -1.13 -3.37 -18.30
C SER A 625 -0.97 -4.38 -19.44
N GLY A 626 -1.79 -4.25 -20.49
CA GLY A 626 -1.68 -5.06 -21.70
C GLY A 626 -0.37 -4.80 -22.46
N VAL A 627 0.07 -3.55 -22.61
CA VAL A 627 1.36 -3.25 -23.26
C VAL A 627 2.52 -3.84 -22.45
N ALA A 628 2.52 -3.74 -21.13
CA ALA A 628 3.54 -4.37 -20.28
C ALA A 628 3.61 -5.88 -20.51
N ALA A 629 2.46 -6.56 -20.65
CA ALA A 629 2.42 -7.98 -20.99
C ALA A 629 3.00 -8.28 -22.38
N LEU A 630 2.74 -7.44 -23.39
CA LEU A 630 3.37 -7.57 -24.71
C LEU A 630 4.89 -7.43 -24.63
N LEU A 631 5.41 -6.47 -23.83
CA LEU A 631 6.85 -6.27 -23.65
C LEU A 631 7.51 -7.46 -22.96
N LEU A 632 6.88 -8.00 -21.91
CA LEU A 632 7.37 -9.17 -21.18
C LEU A 632 7.39 -10.43 -22.05
N GLN A 633 6.41 -10.62 -22.94
CA GLN A 633 6.48 -11.69 -23.93
C GLN A 633 7.61 -11.46 -24.95
N ALA A 634 7.79 -10.22 -25.40
CA ALA A 634 8.80 -9.86 -26.39
C ALA A 634 10.24 -10.03 -25.85
N ASN A 635 10.44 -9.71 -24.56
CA ASN A 635 11.70 -9.88 -23.86
C ASN A 635 11.43 -10.21 -22.37
N PRO A 636 11.45 -11.50 -21.99
CA PRO A 636 11.13 -11.94 -20.62
C PRO A 636 12.22 -11.60 -19.59
N ASN A 637 13.37 -11.05 -20.01
CA ASN A 637 14.47 -10.68 -19.12
C ASN A 637 14.43 -9.20 -18.71
N LEU A 638 13.43 -8.43 -19.15
CA LEU A 638 13.31 -7.03 -18.76
C LEU A 638 13.01 -6.93 -17.26
N SER A 639 13.75 -6.09 -16.54
CA SER A 639 13.39 -5.69 -15.19
C SER A 639 12.21 -4.73 -15.21
N VAL A 640 11.53 -4.59 -14.05
CA VAL A 640 10.44 -3.62 -13.89
C VAL A 640 10.90 -2.20 -14.23
N GLN A 641 12.10 -1.81 -13.79
CA GLN A 641 12.69 -0.51 -14.12
C GLN A 641 12.85 -0.35 -15.64
N GLN A 642 13.37 -1.36 -16.33
CA GLN A 642 13.54 -1.28 -17.78
C GLN A 642 12.20 -1.16 -18.50
N ILE A 643 11.15 -1.82 -18.01
CA ILE A 643 9.79 -1.69 -18.57
C ILE A 643 9.26 -0.27 -18.38
N GLN A 644 9.40 0.29 -17.17
CA GLN A 644 9.03 1.68 -16.90
C GLN A 644 9.81 2.66 -17.79
N ASP A 645 11.12 2.50 -17.92
CA ASP A 645 11.99 3.33 -18.76
C ASP A 645 11.60 3.23 -20.25
N ILE A 646 11.28 2.03 -20.73
CA ILE A 646 10.81 1.81 -22.11
C ILE A 646 9.47 2.49 -22.32
N LEU A 647 8.49 2.25 -21.44
CA LEU A 647 7.14 2.81 -21.61
C LEU A 647 7.18 4.35 -21.54
N THR A 648 7.89 4.92 -20.56
CA THR A 648 8.01 6.38 -20.39
C THR A 648 8.85 7.03 -21.48
N GLY A 649 9.96 6.41 -21.88
CA GLY A 649 10.88 6.93 -22.91
C GLY A 649 10.34 6.84 -24.33
N THR A 650 9.35 5.97 -24.58
CA THR A 650 8.73 5.79 -25.91
C THR A 650 7.33 6.37 -26.03
N ALA A 651 6.75 6.84 -24.92
CA ALA A 651 5.49 7.56 -24.93
C ALA A 651 5.56 8.77 -25.88
N ASN A 652 4.47 9.00 -26.61
CA ASN A 652 4.40 9.99 -27.67
C ASN A 652 3.58 11.20 -27.24
N PRO A 653 4.22 12.35 -26.93
CA PRO A 653 3.51 13.58 -26.58
C PRO A 653 2.93 14.29 -27.82
N THR A 654 3.32 13.88 -29.03
CA THR A 654 2.98 14.59 -30.27
C THR A 654 1.48 14.56 -30.54
N GLY A 655 0.89 15.74 -30.70
CA GLY A 655 -0.52 15.89 -31.07
C GLY A 655 -1.50 15.66 -29.92
N ILE A 656 -1.01 15.54 -28.68
CA ILE A 656 -1.89 15.57 -27.50
C ILE A 656 -2.34 17.02 -27.26
N THR A 657 -3.64 17.20 -27.03
CA THR A 657 -4.24 18.50 -26.68
C THR A 657 -4.88 18.44 -25.30
N VAL A 658 -4.90 19.57 -24.58
CA VAL A 658 -5.48 19.69 -23.23
C VAL A 658 -6.71 20.57 -23.27
#